data_AF-A0A956N782-F1
#
_entry.id   AF-A0A956N782-F1
#
_cell.length_a   1.000
_cell.length_b   1.000
_cell.length_c   1.000
_cell.angle_alpha   90.00
_cell.angle_beta   90.00
_cell.angle_gamma   90.00
#
_symmetry.space_group_name_H-M   'P 1'
#
loop_
_entity.id
_entity.type
_entity.pdbx_description
1 polymer ?
#
loop_
_entity_poly.entity_id
_entity_poly.type
_entity_poly.pdbx_seq_one_letter_code
_entity_poly.pdbx_strand_id
1 'polypeptide(L)'
;MSVQTRRPSPTEAGLTPLMRQYLSAKAANEGSVLLFRMGDFWETFWEDAVLLAKVTGITLTTRGSEKGEPVPLAGVPLSSLERTVSKLVAAGHRVAICDQVEDPKQAKGIVKREVVEVISAGTATFPGLLDERADRYLVSLWPDAEAGRVGIVRCDVTTGEFVGGELMLDALADELQRLRPAEVLVPARKLPAAVERAVAALEVAVEKRPADRWAPAEDAERRLREGPGIAPPAGESPLFLPLAVVAASALVDYLADLSKAEGRELDPLTFEAGEGTLILDDISLRNLEILRPLREGATGSTLLSVMDRTRTPMGARLLKRWLARPLLAPERVAARQDAVADLIADRDFAGRLAERLDRMGDVARLAMRVAAGRAHGRDLVGLAESLADLPELKTELRARKPALFSRLIEDLGDFTAEVDTIREAIAEEPPVSIKDGGVMRAGYSEELDHLRALTKSGKNWIAELQAAERERTGISNLKIGYNRVFGYYLEVTKGNKALVPADYERRQTLVNAERYVTPQLKERESEILGAEEKAKNLEYDLFVEVRERLAISCARIRRAAGAIATLDVLADFADLAVREAWVRPTVNDTDRLRIRGGRHPVVEAGLPAHEFVPNDVHLDGAGRQILLITGPNMAGKSTYLRQVALLVLLAQIGSWVPAEEAEIGVVDRVFTRVG
;
A
#
# COMPACT_ATOMS: atom_id res chain seq x y z
N MET A 1 -36.61 -2.60 11.20
CA MET A 1 -37.61 -2.03 10.27
C MET A 1 -37.04 -2.14 8.86
N SER A 2 -37.59 -3.04 8.04
CA SER A 2 -37.20 -3.22 6.64
C SER A 2 -37.85 -2.13 5.79
N VAL A 3 -37.18 -0.99 5.66
CA VAL A 3 -37.58 0.05 4.71
C VAL A 3 -36.92 -0.31 3.37
N GLN A 4 -37.57 -1.16 2.58
CA GLN A 4 -37.24 -1.31 1.16
C GLN A 4 -37.92 -0.16 0.40
N THR A 5 -37.45 1.07 0.64
CA THR A 5 -37.73 2.22 -0.23
C THR A 5 -37.15 1.89 -1.60
N ARG A 6 -38.02 1.64 -2.60
CA ARG A 6 -37.59 1.36 -3.98
C ARG A 6 -36.80 2.54 -4.52
N ARG A 7 -35.55 2.32 -4.91
CA ARG A 7 -34.71 3.35 -5.51
C ARG A 7 -35.26 3.79 -6.88
N PRO A 8 -35.52 5.09 -7.11
CA PRO A 8 -36.04 5.60 -8.39
C PRO A 8 -35.01 5.54 -9.53
N SER A 9 -35.48 5.57 -10.78
CA SER A 9 -34.57 5.57 -11.94
C SER A 9 -33.97 6.96 -12.19
N PRO A 10 -32.78 7.08 -12.81
CA PRO A 10 -32.16 8.38 -13.07
C PRO A 10 -32.99 9.28 -14.01
N THR A 11 -33.85 8.68 -14.84
CA THR A 11 -34.69 9.37 -15.83
C THR A 11 -36.09 9.72 -15.32
N GLU A 12 -36.39 9.42 -14.05
CA GLU A 12 -37.73 9.62 -13.49
C GLU A 12 -38.08 11.11 -13.31
N ALA A 13 -39.35 11.46 -13.60
CA ALA A 13 -39.84 12.84 -13.50
C ALA A 13 -40.07 13.25 -12.04
N GLY A 14 -39.74 14.49 -11.68
CA GLY A 14 -39.91 15.04 -10.32
C GLY A 14 -38.66 15.00 -9.43
N LEU A 15 -37.58 14.36 -9.88
CA LEU A 15 -36.28 14.34 -9.18
C LEU A 15 -35.62 15.72 -9.18
N THR A 16 -35.05 16.12 -8.03
CA THR A 16 -34.17 17.29 -7.99
C THR A 16 -32.94 17.06 -8.88
N PRO A 17 -32.36 18.11 -9.49
CA PRO A 17 -31.23 17.91 -10.40
C PRO A 17 -29.99 17.29 -9.70
N LEU A 18 -29.84 17.50 -8.39
CA LEU A 18 -28.84 16.84 -7.56
C LEU A 18 -29.08 15.33 -7.44
N MET A 19 -30.30 14.91 -7.12
CA MET A 19 -30.65 13.49 -7.02
C MET A 19 -30.53 12.79 -8.36
N ARG A 20 -30.81 13.47 -9.47
CA ARG A 20 -30.55 12.95 -10.81
C ARG A 20 -29.06 12.65 -11.00
N GLN A 21 -28.16 13.58 -10.65
CA GLN A 21 -26.72 13.33 -10.72
C GLN A 21 -26.29 12.15 -9.82
N TYR A 22 -26.79 12.09 -8.58
CA TYR A 22 -26.51 10.98 -7.66
C TYR A 22 -26.94 9.62 -8.25
N LEU A 23 -28.19 9.54 -8.74
CA LEU A 23 -28.74 8.30 -9.28
C LEU A 23 -28.02 7.87 -10.55
N SER A 24 -27.63 8.81 -11.42
CA SER A 24 -26.79 8.53 -12.59
C SER A 24 -25.42 7.99 -12.19
N ALA A 25 -24.73 8.63 -11.23
CA ALA A 25 -23.44 8.17 -10.75
C ALA A 25 -23.51 6.76 -10.14
N LYS A 26 -24.55 6.50 -9.33
CA LYS A 26 -24.75 5.19 -8.71
C LYS A 26 -25.22 4.12 -9.70
N ALA A 27 -25.96 4.47 -10.76
CA ALA A 27 -26.32 3.54 -11.83
C ALA A 27 -25.10 3.13 -12.68
N ALA A 28 -24.15 4.06 -12.90
CA ALA A 28 -22.89 3.75 -13.57
C ALA A 28 -21.95 2.88 -12.71
N ASN A 29 -22.17 2.80 -11.39
CA ASN A 29 -21.32 2.09 -10.43
C ASN A 29 -22.15 1.12 -9.57
N GLU A 30 -23.00 0.33 -10.23
CA GLU A 30 -23.81 -0.69 -9.56
C GLU A 30 -22.92 -1.66 -8.76
N GLY A 31 -23.40 -2.08 -7.58
CA GLY A 31 -22.64 -2.94 -6.67
C GLY A 31 -21.58 -2.24 -5.80
N SER A 32 -21.29 -0.95 -6.02
CA SER A 32 -20.38 -0.17 -5.17
C SER A 32 -21.16 0.79 -4.26
N VAL A 33 -20.68 0.99 -3.03
CA VAL A 33 -21.20 2.04 -2.12
C VAL A 33 -20.79 3.39 -2.66
N LEU A 34 -21.74 4.28 -2.95
CA LEU A 34 -21.43 5.61 -3.48
C LEU A 34 -21.27 6.63 -2.35
N LEU A 35 -20.06 7.16 -2.18
CA LEU A 35 -19.78 8.33 -1.36
C LEU A 35 -19.84 9.58 -2.24
N PHE A 36 -20.87 10.39 -2.06
CA PHE A 36 -21.16 11.54 -2.91
C PHE A 36 -20.85 12.85 -2.17
N ARG A 37 -20.01 13.71 -2.75
CA ARG A 37 -19.59 14.95 -2.08
C ARG A 37 -20.70 15.98 -2.01
N MET A 38 -21.07 16.36 -0.79
CA MET A 38 -22.11 17.33 -0.46
C MET A 38 -21.56 18.38 0.51
N GLY A 39 -21.01 19.46 -0.04
CA GLY A 39 -20.33 20.48 0.77
C GLY A 39 -19.11 19.88 1.47
N ASP A 40 -19.10 19.94 2.80
CA ASP A 40 -18.03 19.43 3.67
C ASP A 40 -18.25 17.97 4.13
N PHE A 41 -19.20 17.26 3.51
CA PHE A 41 -19.54 15.88 3.84
C PHE A 41 -19.51 14.95 2.62
N TRP A 42 -19.17 13.70 2.88
CA TRP A 42 -19.46 12.57 2.00
C TRP A 42 -20.81 11.98 2.43
N GLU A 43 -21.82 12.12 1.59
CA GLU A 43 -23.18 11.61 1.85
C GLU A 43 -23.47 10.39 0.98
N THR A 44 -24.30 9.50 1.50
CA THR A 44 -24.85 8.37 0.77
C THR A 44 -26.33 8.17 1.12
N PHE A 45 -27.08 7.51 0.24
CA PHE A 45 -28.55 7.44 0.30
C PHE A 45 -29.10 6.02 0.13
N TRP A 46 -30.36 5.80 0.56
CA TRP A 46 -31.08 4.52 0.48
C TRP A 46 -30.30 3.36 1.12
N GLU A 47 -30.11 2.25 0.40
CA GLU A 47 -29.47 1.03 0.87
C GLU A 47 -28.02 1.28 1.30
N ASP A 48 -27.31 2.15 0.57
CA ASP A 48 -25.93 2.52 0.90
C ASP A 48 -25.87 3.29 2.23
N ALA A 49 -26.89 4.08 2.57
CA ALA A 49 -26.96 4.80 3.85
C ALA A 49 -27.13 3.86 5.03
N VAL A 50 -28.01 2.87 4.88
CA VAL A 50 -28.21 1.83 5.88
C VAL A 50 -26.93 1.02 6.09
N LEU A 51 -26.26 0.67 4.99
CA LEU A 51 -24.99 -0.05 5.03
C LEU A 51 -23.89 0.77 5.69
N LEU A 52 -23.71 2.03 5.29
CA LEU A 52 -22.71 2.93 5.86
C LEU A 52 -22.93 3.09 7.37
N ALA A 53 -24.17 3.34 7.80
CA ALA A 53 -24.52 3.46 9.22
C ALA A 53 -24.18 2.18 10.01
N LYS A 54 -24.52 1.00 9.46
CA LYS A 54 -24.23 -0.29 10.08
C LYS A 54 -22.73 -0.57 10.21
N VAL A 55 -21.95 -0.33 9.16
CA VAL A 55 -20.51 -0.65 9.12
C VAL A 55 -19.69 0.33 9.95
N THR A 56 -20.05 1.61 9.93
CA THR A 56 -19.24 2.66 10.57
C THR A 56 -19.71 3.06 11.97
N GLY A 57 -20.96 2.73 12.33
CA GLY A 57 -21.60 3.11 13.58
C GLY A 57 -22.14 4.54 13.60
N ILE A 58 -22.24 5.22 12.45
CA ILE A 58 -22.79 6.58 12.37
C ILE A 58 -24.32 6.57 12.42
N THR A 59 -24.91 7.71 12.79
CA THR A 59 -26.36 7.87 12.86
C THR A 59 -26.99 7.86 11.46
N LEU A 60 -27.98 6.98 11.25
CA LEU A 60 -28.83 7.01 10.07
C LEU A 60 -29.89 8.11 10.23
N THR A 61 -29.99 9.00 9.25
CA THR A 61 -30.96 10.10 9.21
C THR A 61 -31.81 10.01 7.94
N THR A 62 -32.67 11.00 7.71
CA THR A 62 -33.52 11.05 6.51
C THR A 62 -33.50 12.44 5.91
N ARG A 63 -33.50 12.55 4.57
CA ARG A 63 -33.51 13.83 3.85
C ARG A 63 -34.70 13.92 2.91
N GLY A 64 -35.64 14.81 3.23
CA GLY A 64 -36.84 15.03 2.43
C GLY A 64 -37.72 13.78 2.32
N SER A 65 -38.62 13.78 1.35
CA SER A 65 -39.50 12.64 1.02
C SER A 65 -39.61 12.51 -0.50
N GLU A 66 -39.36 11.31 -1.02
CA GLU A 66 -39.54 10.97 -2.42
C GLU A 66 -40.81 10.10 -2.52
N LYS A 67 -41.83 10.56 -3.27
CA LYS A 67 -43.15 9.89 -3.33
C LYS A 67 -43.82 9.59 -1.97
N GLY A 68 -43.55 10.42 -0.97
CA GLY A 68 -44.12 10.28 0.37
C GLY A 68 -43.33 9.37 1.32
N GLU A 69 -42.26 8.71 0.86
CA GLU A 69 -41.36 7.94 1.72
C GLU A 69 -40.09 8.77 2.05
N PRO A 70 -39.64 8.79 3.30
CA PRO A 70 -38.42 9.50 3.69
C PRO A 70 -37.19 8.79 3.12
N VAL A 71 -36.31 9.54 2.46
CA VAL A 71 -35.08 8.98 1.87
C VAL A 71 -34.02 8.79 2.97
N PRO A 72 -33.55 7.56 3.24
CA PRO A 72 -32.47 7.33 4.21
C PRO A 72 -31.17 8.02 3.77
N LEU A 73 -30.47 8.65 4.70
CA LEU A 73 -29.20 9.36 4.50
C LEU A 73 -28.24 9.09 5.64
N ALA A 74 -26.98 8.82 5.30
CA ALA A 74 -25.87 8.77 6.23
C ALA A 74 -24.68 9.50 5.61
N GLY A 75 -23.86 10.16 6.43
CA GLY A 75 -22.72 10.91 5.91
C GLY A 75 -21.62 11.11 6.93
N VAL A 76 -20.40 11.32 6.42
CA VAL A 76 -19.18 11.54 7.20
C VAL A 76 -18.47 12.82 6.74
N PRO A 77 -17.72 13.51 7.61
CA PRO A 77 -16.93 14.66 7.20
C PRO A 77 -15.89 14.31 6.13
N LEU A 78 -15.53 15.28 5.28
CA LEU A 78 -14.49 15.11 4.24
C LEU A 78 -13.18 14.52 4.79
N SER A 79 -12.75 14.99 5.97
CA SER A 79 -11.52 14.55 6.65
C SER A 79 -11.54 13.09 7.12
N SER A 80 -12.70 12.43 7.08
CA SER A 80 -12.88 11.05 7.55
C SER A 80 -13.02 10.05 6.40
N LEU A 81 -12.75 10.47 5.16
CA LEU A 81 -12.87 9.63 3.96
C LEU A 81 -12.07 8.33 4.08
N GLU A 82 -10.76 8.44 4.33
CA GLU A 82 -9.85 7.27 4.35
C GLU A 82 -10.30 6.23 5.37
N ARG A 83 -10.60 6.65 6.60
CA ARG A 83 -11.10 5.77 7.67
C ARG A 83 -12.43 5.11 7.30
N THR A 84 -13.30 5.83 6.60
CA THR A 84 -14.63 5.34 6.21
C THR A 84 -14.52 4.32 5.10
N VAL A 85 -13.76 4.62 4.05
CA VAL A 85 -13.44 3.67 2.97
C VAL A 85 -12.79 2.41 3.54
N SER A 86 -11.85 2.58 4.47
CA SER A 86 -11.17 1.45 5.12
C SER A 86 -12.13 0.47 5.78
N LYS A 87 -13.12 0.96 6.52
CA LYS A 87 -14.14 0.09 7.14
C LYS A 87 -15.04 -0.60 6.11
N LEU A 88 -15.45 0.10 5.06
CA LEU A 88 -16.32 -0.46 4.01
C LEU A 88 -15.61 -1.56 3.20
N VAL A 89 -14.36 -1.33 2.82
CA VAL A 89 -13.55 -2.30 2.08
C VAL A 89 -13.23 -3.52 2.94
N ALA A 90 -12.89 -3.33 4.22
CA ALA A 90 -12.68 -4.43 5.16
C ALA A 90 -13.97 -5.27 5.37
N ALA A 91 -15.14 -4.64 5.23
CA ALA A 91 -16.44 -5.33 5.25
C ALA A 91 -16.80 -6.00 3.90
N GLY A 92 -15.91 -5.98 2.91
CA GLY A 92 -16.10 -6.63 1.61
C GLY A 92 -16.84 -5.79 0.56
N HIS A 93 -16.96 -4.48 0.75
CA HIS A 93 -17.67 -3.60 -0.17
C HIS A 93 -16.73 -2.74 -1.02
N ARG A 94 -17.02 -2.64 -2.32
CA ARG A 94 -16.42 -1.62 -3.19
C ARG A 94 -17.00 -0.24 -2.87
N VAL A 95 -16.19 0.80 -3.01
CA VAL A 95 -16.59 2.18 -2.68
C VAL A 95 -16.27 3.11 -3.85
N ALA A 96 -17.29 3.74 -4.42
CA ALA A 96 -17.15 4.75 -5.45
C ALA A 96 -17.13 6.14 -4.81
N ILE A 97 -16.11 6.94 -5.12
CA ILE A 97 -15.94 8.32 -4.66
C ILE A 97 -16.42 9.25 -5.77
N CYS A 98 -17.48 10.00 -5.51
CA CYS A 98 -18.03 10.98 -6.43
C CYS A 98 -17.76 12.41 -5.95
N ASP A 99 -16.76 13.04 -6.55
CA ASP A 99 -16.27 14.37 -6.17
C ASP A 99 -16.73 15.44 -7.17
N GLN A 100 -16.60 16.70 -6.77
CA GLN A 100 -16.80 17.89 -7.59
C GLN A 100 -15.63 18.03 -8.56
N VAL A 101 -15.93 18.12 -9.86
CA VAL A 101 -14.93 18.29 -10.94
C VAL A 101 -14.80 19.75 -11.39
N GLU A 102 -15.62 20.64 -10.83
CA GLU A 102 -15.65 22.07 -11.13
C GLU A 102 -15.56 22.86 -9.82
N ASP A 103 -14.95 24.04 -9.88
CA ASP A 103 -14.95 24.97 -8.74
C ASP A 103 -16.40 25.45 -8.48
N PRO A 104 -16.95 25.23 -7.26
CA PRO A 104 -18.26 25.73 -6.88
C PRO A 104 -18.46 27.24 -7.08
N LYS A 105 -17.38 28.04 -7.00
CA LYS A 105 -17.41 29.49 -7.20
C LYS A 105 -17.57 29.87 -8.68
N GLN A 106 -17.15 29.01 -9.60
CA GLN A 106 -17.15 29.26 -11.05
C GLN A 106 -18.31 28.56 -11.78
N ALA A 107 -18.94 27.56 -11.14
CA ALA A 107 -20.01 26.76 -11.73
C ALA A 107 -21.30 27.57 -11.95
N LYS A 108 -21.87 27.50 -13.16
CA LYS A 108 -23.21 28.01 -13.46
C LYS A 108 -24.25 26.93 -13.16
N GLY A 109 -24.98 27.05 -12.05
CA GLY A 109 -26.02 26.09 -11.64
C GLY A 109 -25.53 25.08 -10.61
N ILE A 110 -25.85 23.79 -10.77
CA ILE A 110 -25.34 22.74 -9.86
C ILE A 110 -23.94 22.32 -10.31
N VAL A 111 -22.98 22.40 -9.39
CA VAL A 111 -21.60 21.91 -9.57
C VAL A 111 -21.60 20.50 -10.11
N LYS A 112 -20.91 20.28 -11.24
CA LYS A 112 -20.79 18.96 -11.84
C LYS A 112 -20.00 18.03 -10.92
N ARG A 113 -20.48 16.79 -10.81
CA ARG A 113 -19.83 15.73 -10.03
C ARG A 113 -19.66 14.49 -10.87
N GLU A 114 -18.52 13.84 -10.70
CA GLU A 114 -18.21 12.60 -11.38
C GLU A 114 -17.57 11.63 -10.40
N VAL A 115 -17.69 10.33 -10.69
CA VAL A 115 -16.92 9.32 -9.97
C VAL A 115 -15.47 9.45 -10.40
N VAL A 116 -14.61 9.85 -9.46
CA VAL A 116 -13.17 10.06 -9.67
C VAL A 116 -12.41 8.76 -9.50
N GLU A 117 -12.88 7.90 -8.58
CA GLU A 117 -12.26 6.64 -8.26
C GLU A 117 -13.28 5.66 -7.66
N VAL A 118 -13.08 4.38 -7.94
CA VAL A 118 -13.70 3.24 -7.28
C VAL A 118 -12.61 2.42 -6.60
N ILE A 119 -12.73 2.27 -5.28
CA ILE A 119 -11.82 1.48 -4.46
C ILE A 119 -12.44 0.12 -4.18
N SER A 120 -11.68 -0.93 -4.48
CA SER A 120 -12.03 -2.33 -4.22
C SER A 120 -11.09 -2.96 -3.21
N ALA A 121 -11.35 -4.22 -2.84
CA ALA A 121 -10.46 -4.96 -1.96
C ALA A 121 -9.05 -5.07 -2.55
N GLY A 122 -8.87 -5.40 -3.83
CA GLY A 122 -7.56 -5.53 -4.46
C GLY A 122 -6.89 -4.21 -4.84
N THR A 123 -7.58 -3.07 -4.77
CA THR A 123 -7.06 -1.77 -5.24
C THR A 123 -6.92 -0.70 -4.17
N ALA A 124 -7.23 -1.03 -2.93
CA ALA A 124 -7.10 -0.11 -1.81
C ALA A 124 -5.62 0.22 -1.52
N THR A 125 -5.31 1.52 -1.50
CA THR A 125 -3.96 2.06 -1.25
C THR A 125 -3.86 2.84 0.07
N PHE A 126 -4.95 2.95 0.82
CA PHE A 126 -4.98 3.69 2.08
C PHE A 126 -4.18 2.98 3.19
N PRO A 127 -3.26 3.67 3.89
CA PRO A 127 -2.42 3.04 4.92
C PRO A 127 -3.23 2.29 6.00
N GLY A 128 -4.40 2.79 6.39
CA GLY A 128 -5.25 2.15 7.39
C GLY A 128 -5.86 0.79 6.97
N LEU A 129 -5.72 0.39 5.70
CA LEU A 129 -6.13 -0.91 5.17
C LEU A 129 -4.96 -1.86 4.91
N LEU A 130 -3.74 -1.35 4.95
CA LEU A 130 -2.55 -2.09 4.53
C LEU A 130 -1.83 -2.62 5.76
N ASP A 131 -1.58 -3.92 5.76
CA ASP A 131 -0.52 -4.47 6.60
C ASP A 131 0.82 -4.09 5.94
N GLU A 132 1.69 -3.41 6.70
CA GLU A 132 3.01 -2.99 6.24
C GLU A 132 3.88 -4.18 5.82
N ARG A 133 3.74 -5.34 6.49
CA ARG A 133 4.55 -6.53 6.23
C ARG A 133 3.89 -7.55 5.29
N ALA A 134 2.74 -7.22 4.69
CA ALA A 134 2.05 -8.11 3.76
C ALA A 134 1.75 -7.45 2.40
N ASP A 135 1.89 -8.25 1.34
CA ASP A 135 1.41 -7.89 0.00
C ASP A 135 -0.12 -7.92 -0.07
N ARG A 136 -0.69 -7.15 -0.99
CA ARG A 136 -2.13 -7.09 -1.22
C ARG A 136 -2.45 -7.32 -2.70
N TYR A 137 -2.60 -8.59 -3.08
CA TYR A 137 -2.76 -8.95 -4.48
C TYR A 137 -4.20 -8.81 -5.00
N LEU A 138 -4.31 -8.22 -6.18
CA LEU A 138 -5.41 -8.42 -7.12
C LEU A 138 -4.98 -9.50 -8.12
N VAL A 139 -5.80 -10.53 -8.32
CA VAL A 139 -5.51 -11.62 -9.26
C VAL A 139 -6.52 -11.65 -10.40
N SER A 140 -6.05 -11.83 -11.64
CA SER A 140 -6.88 -12.05 -12.83
C SER A 140 -6.67 -13.47 -13.36
N LEU A 141 -7.76 -14.16 -13.68
CA LEU A 141 -7.74 -15.54 -14.17
C LEU A 141 -8.34 -15.64 -15.57
N TRP A 142 -7.63 -16.33 -16.46
CA TRP A 142 -8.11 -16.70 -17.79
C TRP A 142 -7.98 -18.21 -18.02
N PRO A 143 -9.05 -18.99 -17.75
CA PRO A 143 -8.98 -20.44 -17.89
C PRO A 143 -9.24 -20.90 -19.32
N ASP A 144 -8.47 -21.87 -19.79
CA ASP A 144 -8.69 -22.62 -21.01
C ASP A 144 -9.03 -24.08 -20.64
N ALA A 145 -10.31 -24.42 -20.80
CA ALA A 145 -10.82 -25.74 -20.45
C ALA A 145 -10.31 -26.84 -21.38
N GLU A 146 -10.04 -26.53 -22.65
CA GLU A 146 -9.59 -27.50 -23.65
C GLU A 146 -8.11 -27.83 -23.45
N ALA A 147 -7.30 -26.81 -23.19
CA ALA A 147 -5.88 -26.98 -22.87
C ALA A 147 -5.62 -27.49 -21.44
N GLY A 148 -6.65 -27.53 -20.58
CA GLY A 148 -6.51 -27.92 -19.18
C GLY A 148 -5.65 -26.95 -18.36
N ARG A 149 -5.52 -25.70 -18.82
CA ARG A 149 -4.62 -24.68 -18.27
C ARG A 149 -5.36 -23.40 -17.87
N VAL A 150 -4.70 -22.56 -17.10
CA VAL A 150 -5.20 -21.24 -16.73
C VAL A 150 -4.04 -20.24 -16.72
N GLY A 151 -4.26 -19.10 -17.37
CA GLY A 151 -3.43 -17.92 -17.18
C GLY A 151 -3.78 -17.27 -15.85
N ILE A 152 -2.78 -17.02 -15.02
CA ILE A 152 -2.91 -16.31 -13.75
C ILE A 152 -2.00 -15.10 -13.78
N VAL A 153 -2.54 -13.96 -13.37
CA VAL A 153 -1.77 -12.73 -13.22
C VAL A 153 -2.07 -12.12 -11.88
N ARG A 154 -1.02 -11.75 -11.16
CA ARG A 154 -1.10 -11.07 -9.86
C ARG A 154 -0.55 -9.66 -10.00
N CYS A 155 -1.19 -8.74 -9.30
CA CYS A 155 -0.82 -7.34 -9.25
C CYS A 155 -0.91 -6.84 -7.81
N ASP A 156 0.07 -6.07 -7.34
CA ASP A 156 -0.05 -5.26 -6.12
C ASP A 156 0.05 -3.77 -6.48
N VAL A 157 -1.10 -3.09 -6.44
CA VAL A 157 -1.20 -1.66 -6.81
C VAL A 157 -0.43 -0.74 -5.85
N THR A 158 -0.06 -1.24 -4.67
CA THR A 158 0.68 -0.47 -3.66
C THR A 158 2.19 -0.50 -3.90
N THR A 159 2.67 -1.49 -4.65
CA THR A 159 4.10 -1.66 -4.95
C THR A 159 4.41 -1.56 -6.45
N GLY A 160 3.40 -1.59 -7.32
CA GLY A 160 3.57 -1.63 -8.78
C GLY A 160 3.87 -3.03 -9.33
N GLU A 161 3.96 -4.05 -8.47
CA GLU A 161 4.29 -5.41 -8.88
C GLU A 161 3.26 -5.96 -9.86
N PHE A 162 3.73 -6.53 -10.97
CA PHE A 162 2.89 -7.10 -12.01
C PHE A 162 3.53 -8.34 -12.64
N VAL A 163 2.98 -9.50 -12.32
CA VAL A 163 3.59 -10.80 -12.62
C VAL A 163 2.55 -11.78 -13.15
N GLY A 164 2.86 -12.43 -14.27
CA GLY A 164 2.01 -13.42 -14.92
C GLY A 164 2.64 -14.82 -15.00
N GLY A 165 1.80 -15.83 -15.15
CA GLY A 165 2.21 -17.19 -15.39
C GLY A 165 1.06 -18.05 -15.93
N GLU A 166 1.38 -19.26 -16.38
CA GLU A 166 0.39 -20.27 -16.71
C GLU A 166 0.62 -21.53 -15.88
N LEU A 167 -0.48 -22.16 -15.47
CA LEU A 167 -0.44 -23.38 -14.70
C LEU A 167 -1.58 -24.32 -15.10
N MET A 168 -1.43 -25.59 -14.72
CA MET A 168 -2.47 -26.60 -14.90
C MET A 168 -3.65 -26.32 -13.97
N LEU A 169 -4.89 -26.56 -14.42
CA LEU A 169 -6.10 -26.23 -13.67
C LEU A 169 -6.16 -26.84 -12.26
N ASP A 170 -5.50 -27.98 -12.03
CA ASP A 170 -5.41 -28.65 -10.74
C ASP A 170 -4.48 -27.95 -9.74
N ALA A 171 -3.42 -27.30 -10.23
CA ALA A 171 -2.49 -26.51 -9.43
C ALA A 171 -3.03 -25.12 -9.00
N LEU A 172 -4.16 -24.69 -9.56
CA LEU A 172 -4.70 -23.34 -9.31
C LEU A 172 -5.08 -23.11 -7.85
N ALA A 173 -5.63 -24.13 -7.17
CA ALA A 173 -6.06 -23.99 -5.80
C ALA A 173 -4.88 -23.69 -4.86
N ASP A 174 -3.79 -24.45 -5.01
CA ASP A 174 -2.55 -24.25 -4.25
C ASP A 174 -1.97 -22.85 -4.53
N GLU A 175 -1.98 -22.42 -5.80
CA GLU A 175 -1.46 -21.11 -6.17
C GLU A 175 -2.25 -19.97 -5.53
N LEU A 176 -3.59 -20.01 -5.60
CA LEU A 176 -4.42 -18.97 -5.02
C LEU A 176 -4.32 -18.92 -3.49
N GLN A 177 -4.23 -20.08 -2.83
CA GLN A 177 -4.03 -20.15 -1.38
C GLN A 177 -2.66 -19.62 -0.94
N ARG A 178 -1.64 -19.81 -1.78
CA ARG A 178 -0.31 -19.23 -1.58
C ARG A 178 -0.30 -17.72 -1.76
N LEU A 179 -0.91 -17.23 -2.84
CA LEU A 179 -0.98 -15.80 -3.16
C LEU A 179 -1.85 -15.03 -2.16
N ARG A 180 -2.96 -15.62 -1.70
CA ARG A 180 -3.96 -14.97 -0.83
C ARG A 180 -4.42 -13.63 -1.40
N PRO A 181 -5.00 -13.63 -2.61
CA PRO A 181 -5.48 -12.41 -3.22
C PRO A 181 -6.56 -11.76 -2.35
N ALA A 182 -6.53 -10.43 -2.25
CA ALA A 182 -7.63 -9.68 -1.66
C ALA A 182 -8.86 -9.64 -2.58
N GLU A 183 -8.65 -9.81 -3.88
CA GLU A 183 -9.69 -9.81 -4.90
C GLU A 183 -9.29 -10.64 -6.12
N VAL A 184 -10.26 -11.33 -6.72
CA VAL A 184 -10.07 -12.18 -7.91
C VAL A 184 -11.00 -11.73 -9.03
N LEU A 185 -10.45 -11.48 -10.22
CA LEU A 185 -11.17 -11.18 -11.46
C LEU A 185 -11.35 -12.47 -12.27
N VAL A 186 -12.58 -12.70 -12.72
CA VAL A 186 -12.91 -13.84 -13.59
C VAL A 186 -13.85 -13.40 -14.73
N PRO A 187 -13.77 -14.05 -15.90
CA PRO A 187 -14.71 -13.79 -16.98
C PRO A 187 -16.11 -14.29 -16.61
N ALA A 188 -17.13 -13.50 -16.97
CA ALA A 188 -18.55 -13.78 -16.78
C ALA A 188 -19.04 -14.80 -17.82
N ARG A 189 -18.46 -15.99 -17.76
CA ARG A 189 -18.82 -17.19 -18.52
C ARG A 189 -18.85 -18.40 -17.60
N LYS A 190 -19.29 -19.55 -18.10
CA LYS A 190 -19.17 -20.81 -17.36
C LYS A 190 -17.68 -21.12 -17.16
N LEU A 191 -17.23 -21.19 -15.92
CA LEU A 191 -15.84 -21.49 -15.58
C LEU A 191 -15.65 -23.01 -15.44
N PRO A 192 -14.44 -23.54 -15.63
CA PRO A 192 -14.16 -24.93 -15.29
C PRO A 192 -14.40 -25.19 -13.79
N ALA A 193 -14.92 -26.37 -13.44
CA ALA A 193 -15.24 -26.72 -12.05
C ALA A 193 -14.04 -26.66 -11.09
N ALA A 194 -12.82 -26.83 -11.61
CA ALA A 194 -11.60 -26.62 -10.84
C ALA A 194 -11.44 -25.16 -10.40
N VAL A 195 -11.67 -24.21 -11.31
CA VAL A 195 -11.59 -22.76 -11.04
C VAL A 195 -12.68 -22.32 -10.07
N GLU A 196 -13.92 -22.77 -10.29
CA GLU A 196 -15.04 -22.41 -9.39
C GLU A 196 -14.78 -22.87 -7.96
N ARG A 197 -14.28 -24.10 -7.78
CA ARG A 197 -13.92 -24.62 -6.45
C ARG A 197 -12.75 -23.87 -5.84
N ALA A 198 -11.69 -23.61 -6.61
CA ALA A 198 -10.51 -22.90 -6.13
C ALA A 198 -10.85 -21.48 -5.66
N VAL A 199 -11.64 -20.75 -6.44
CA VAL A 199 -12.07 -19.38 -6.09
C VAL A 199 -13.04 -19.37 -4.90
N ALA A 200 -14.00 -20.31 -4.85
CA ALA A 200 -14.95 -20.40 -3.74
C ALA A 200 -14.28 -20.70 -2.39
N ALA A 201 -13.17 -21.45 -2.39
CA ALA A 201 -12.45 -21.82 -1.18
C ALA A 201 -11.66 -20.67 -0.52
N LEU A 202 -11.47 -19.54 -1.21
CA LEU A 202 -10.68 -18.41 -0.70
C LEU A 202 -11.49 -17.47 0.21
N GLU A 203 -12.81 -17.48 0.12
CA GLU A 203 -13.70 -16.53 0.82
C GLU A 203 -13.33 -15.04 0.58
N VAL A 204 -12.87 -14.71 -0.63
CA VAL A 204 -12.46 -13.34 -1.00
C VAL A 204 -13.41 -12.69 -2.01
N ALA A 205 -13.23 -11.38 -2.25
CA ALA A 205 -14.02 -10.67 -3.24
C ALA A 205 -13.77 -11.24 -4.65
N VAL A 206 -14.85 -11.60 -5.35
CA VAL A 206 -14.78 -12.12 -6.72
C VAL A 206 -15.55 -11.19 -7.65
N GLU A 207 -14.86 -10.60 -8.61
CA GLU A 207 -15.45 -9.73 -9.61
C GLU A 207 -15.62 -10.49 -10.93
N LYS A 208 -16.87 -10.64 -11.37
CA LYS A 208 -17.22 -11.25 -12.65
C LYS A 208 -17.39 -10.15 -13.70
N ARG A 209 -16.55 -10.16 -14.74
CA ARG A 209 -16.57 -9.14 -15.80
C ARG A 209 -16.92 -9.74 -17.16
N PRO A 210 -17.53 -8.98 -18.10
CA PRO A 210 -17.78 -9.44 -19.46
C PRO A 210 -16.56 -10.14 -20.08
N ALA A 211 -16.77 -11.32 -20.67
CA ALA A 211 -15.66 -12.17 -21.13
C ALA A 211 -14.85 -11.55 -22.28
N ASP A 212 -15.42 -10.62 -23.04
CA ASP A 212 -14.78 -9.83 -24.09
C ASP A 212 -13.70 -8.87 -23.58
N ARG A 213 -13.66 -8.60 -22.27
CA ARG A 213 -12.54 -7.88 -21.63
C ARG A 213 -11.24 -8.70 -21.61
N TRP A 214 -11.32 -10.02 -21.76
CA TRP A 214 -10.16 -10.88 -22.02
C TRP A 214 -9.95 -10.96 -23.53
N ALA A 215 -9.35 -9.91 -24.09
CA ALA A 215 -9.08 -9.77 -25.52
C ALA A 215 -8.20 -10.91 -26.05
N PRO A 216 -8.21 -11.20 -27.36
CA PRO A 216 -7.27 -12.12 -27.99
C PRO A 216 -5.81 -11.79 -27.65
N ALA A 217 -4.93 -12.79 -27.62
CA ALA A 217 -3.58 -12.66 -27.07
C ALA A 217 -2.75 -11.59 -27.78
N GLU A 218 -2.86 -11.45 -29.09
CA GLU A 218 -2.15 -10.45 -29.90
C GLU A 218 -2.63 -9.01 -29.59
N ASP A 219 -3.94 -8.85 -29.38
CA ASP A 219 -4.53 -7.56 -28.97
C ASP A 219 -4.14 -7.22 -27.53
N ALA A 220 -4.15 -8.21 -26.64
CA ALA A 220 -3.71 -8.08 -25.26
C ALA A 220 -2.23 -7.69 -25.17
N GLU A 221 -1.36 -8.33 -25.95
CA GLU A 221 0.06 -8.00 -26.04
C GLU A 221 0.27 -6.56 -26.50
N ARG A 222 -0.40 -6.14 -27.58
CA ARG A 222 -0.30 -4.78 -28.10
C ARG A 222 -0.70 -3.74 -27.05
N ARG A 223 -1.84 -3.94 -26.38
CA ARG A 223 -2.31 -3.05 -25.30
C ARG A 223 -1.32 -2.97 -24.14
N LEU A 224 -0.75 -4.10 -23.74
CA LEU A 224 0.23 -4.13 -22.66
C LEU A 224 1.53 -3.41 -23.06
N ARG A 225 1.98 -3.52 -24.32
CA ARG A 225 3.14 -2.76 -24.84
C ARG A 225 2.89 -1.26 -24.92
N GLU A 226 1.66 -0.85 -25.21
CA GLU A 226 1.24 0.56 -25.20
C GLU A 226 1.06 1.12 -23.77
N GLY A 227 0.78 0.25 -22.79
CA GLY A 227 0.62 0.58 -21.38
C GLY A 227 1.86 0.26 -20.52
N PRO A 228 1.75 -0.65 -19.53
CA PRO A 228 2.83 -0.89 -18.55
C PRO A 228 4.10 -1.55 -19.14
N GLY A 229 4.02 -2.09 -20.34
CA GLY A 229 5.07 -2.86 -20.98
C GLY A 229 5.05 -4.34 -20.62
N ILE A 230 5.89 -5.12 -21.31
CA ILE A 230 6.08 -6.55 -21.07
C ILE A 230 7.58 -6.85 -21.08
N ALA A 231 8.05 -7.60 -20.10
CA ALA A 231 9.43 -8.05 -19.94
C ALA A 231 9.48 -9.59 -19.90
N PRO A 232 9.48 -10.27 -21.06
CA PRO A 232 9.63 -11.71 -21.13
C PRO A 232 11.06 -12.14 -20.73
N PRO A 233 11.27 -13.43 -20.39
CA PRO A 233 12.61 -13.99 -20.25
C PRO A 233 13.48 -13.73 -21.47
N ALA A 234 14.81 -13.65 -21.27
CA ALA A 234 15.74 -13.34 -22.36
C ALA A 234 15.62 -14.37 -23.50
N GLY A 235 15.31 -13.90 -24.71
CA GLY A 235 15.14 -14.73 -25.90
C GLY A 235 13.71 -15.23 -26.15
N GLU A 236 12.77 -15.00 -25.23
CA GLU A 236 11.38 -15.41 -25.37
C GLU A 236 10.49 -14.28 -25.92
N SER A 237 9.47 -14.66 -26.69
CA SER A 237 8.38 -13.75 -27.08
C SER A 237 7.40 -13.60 -25.91
N PRO A 238 6.78 -12.43 -25.66
CA PRO A 238 5.70 -12.31 -24.66
C PRO A 238 4.57 -13.33 -24.78
N LEU A 239 4.27 -13.79 -25.99
CA LEU A 239 3.24 -14.78 -26.28
C LEU A 239 3.68 -16.23 -26.01
N PHE A 240 4.84 -16.44 -25.38
CA PHE A 240 5.21 -17.77 -24.88
C PHE A 240 4.24 -18.27 -23.78
N LEU A 241 3.57 -17.35 -23.09
CA LEU A 241 2.50 -17.60 -22.11
C LEU A 241 1.25 -16.77 -22.46
N PRO A 242 0.52 -17.12 -23.54
CA PRO A 242 -0.57 -16.31 -24.08
C PRO A 242 -1.76 -16.13 -23.13
N LEU A 243 -2.13 -17.14 -22.33
CA LEU A 243 -3.22 -17.04 -21.37
C LEU A 243 -2.89 -16.02 -20.26
N ALA A 244 -1.63 -15.95 -19.84
CA ALA A 244 -1.16 -14.95 -18.88
C ALA A 244 -1.26 -13.53 -19.46
N VAL A 245 -0.83 -13.33 -20.71
CA VAL A 245 -0.94 -12.04 -21.42
C VAL A 245 -2.39 -11.57 -21.51
N VAL A 246 -3.32 -12.48 -21.82
CA VAL A 246 -4.76 -12.18 -21.89
C VAL A 246 -5.32 -11.79 -20.51
N ALA A 247 -4.98 -12.54 -19.45
CA ALA A 247 -5.38 -12.22 -18.09
C ALA A 247 -4.79 -10.88 -17.60
N ALA A 248 -3.57 -10.56 -17.98
CA ALA A 248 -2.87 -9.31 -17.63
C ALA A 248 -3.55 -8.10 -18.26
N SER A 249 -3.87 -8.17 -19.56
CA SER A 249 -4.59 -7.11 -20.27
C SER A 249 -5.95 -6.82 -19.62
N ALA A 250 -6.72 -7.85 -19.26
CA ALA A 250 -8.00 -7.69 -18.57
C ALA A 250 -7.86 -7.06 -17.17
N LEU A 251 -6.75 -7.33 -16.46
CA LEU A 251 -6.44 -6.71 -15.18
C LEU A 251 -6.14 -5.21 -15.35
N VAL A 252 -5.35 -4.84 -16.35
CA VAL A 252 -5.05 -3.43 -16.66
C VAL A 252 -6.32 -2.68 -17.05
N ASP A 253 -7.18 -3.28 -17.89
CA ASP A 253 -8.49 -2.72 -18.23
C ASP A 253 -9.35 -2.50 -16.98
N TYR A 254 -9.33 -3.43 -16.01
CA TYR A 254 -10.03 -3.26 -14.73
C TYR A 254 -9.47 -2.10 -13.89
N LEU A 255 -8.14 -1.99 -13.80
CA LEU A 255 -7.52 -0.89 -13.06
C LEU A 255 -7.84 0.47 -13.68
N ALA A 256 -7.93 0.54 -15.01
CA ALA A 256 -8.33 1.74 -15.75
C ALA A 256 -9.83 2.08 -15.56
N ASP A 257 -10.72 1.08 -15.52
CA ASP A 257 -12.15 1.32 -15.25
C ASP A 257 -12.40 1.86 -13.81
N LEU A 258 -11.54 1.48 -12.86
CA LEU A 258 -11.67 1.88 -11.44
C LEU A 258 -11.16 3.29 -11.14
N SER A 259 -10.36 3.92 -11.99
CA SER A 259 -9.81 5.25 -11.70
C SER A 259 -9.67 6.04 -12.99
N LYS A 260 -10.23 7.25 -13.01
CA LYS A 260 -9.96 8.20 -14.10
C LYS A 260 -8.59 8.86 -13.98
N ALA A 261 -7.94 8.76 -12.82
CA ALA A 261 -6.63 9.33 -12.60
C ALA A 261 -5.55 8.52 -13.34
N GLU A 262 -4.75 9.23 -14.15
CA GLU A 262 -3.44 8.80 -14.62
C GLU A 262 -2.54 8.54 -13.38
N GLY A 263 -1.75 7.47 -13.35
CA GLY A 263 -0.82 7.21 -12.22
C GLY A 263 -0.96 5.87 -11.49
N ARG A 264 -1.69 4.88 -12.02
CA ARG A 264 -1.52 3.47 -11.62
C ARG A 264 -0.42 2.84 -12.46
N GLU A 265 0.80 3.32 -12.27
CA GLU A 265 1.98 2.75 -12.92
C GLU A 265 2.22 1.34 -12.37
N LEU A 266 2.05 0.34 -13.22
CA LEU A 266 2.57 -0.98 -12.96
C LEU A 266 3.97 -1.08 -13.55
N ASP A 267 4.79 -1.91 -12.94
CA ASP A 267 6.01 -2.37 -13.57
C ASP A 267 5.67 -3.21 -14.81
N PRO A 268 6.59 -3.35 -15.78
CA PRO A 268 6.37 -4.20 -16.93
C PRO A 268 5.98 -5.61 -16.51
N LEU A 269 5.03 -6.21 -17.24
CA LEU A 269 4.61 -7.59 -16.97
C LEU A 269 5.82 -8.51 -17.07
N THR A 270 6.21 -9.08 -15.93
CA THR A 270 7.22 -10.14 -15.88
C THR A 270 6.53 -11.50 -15.77
N PHE A 271 7.25 -12.55 -16.12
CA PHE A 271 6.70 -13.90 -16.11
C PHE A 271 7.42 -14.79 -15.11
N GLU A 272 6.64 -15.50 -14.31
CA GLU A 272 7.13 -16.59 -13.49
C GLU A 272 6.82 -17.91 -14.20
N ALA A 273 7.86 -18.54 -14.75
CA ALA A 273 7.76 -19.94 -15.13
C ALA A 273 7.61 -20.77 -13.84
N GLY A 274 6.55 -21.58 -13.74
CA GLY A 274 6.32 -22.48 -12.60
C GLY A 274 7.46 -23.49 -12.36
N GLU A 275 8.44 -23.56 -13.26
CA GLU A 275 9.57 -24.49 -13.25
C GLU A 275 10.85 -23.93 -12.58
N GLY A 276 10.85 -22.69 -12.08
CA GLY A 276 12.05 -22.05 -11.51
C GLY A 276 12.17 -22.08 -9.97
N THR A 277 11.14 -22.56 -9.27
CA THR A 277 11.03 -22.52 -7.81
C THR A 277 10.47 -23.82 -7.25
N LEU A 278 10.89 -24.19 -6.04
CA LEU A 278 10.38 -25.36 -5.32
C LEU A 278 8.87 -25.24 -5.11
N ILE A 279 8.13 -26.29 -5.47
CA ILE A 279 6.68 -26.36 -5.32
C ILE A 279 6.34 -26.82 -3.90
N LEU A 280 5.62 -25.97 -3.18
CA LEU A 280 5.01 -26.25 -1.87
C LEU A 280 3.50 -26.19 -2.01
N ASP A 281 2.81 -27.31 -1.77
CA ASP A 281 1.36 -27.32 -1.65
C ASP A 281 0.90 -26.64 -0.35
N ASP A 282 -0.37 -26.23 -0.28
CA ASP A 282 -0.90 -25.55 0.92
C ASP A 282 -0.79 -26.43 2.17
N ILE A 283 -1.02 -27.74 2.00
CA ILE A 283 -0.90 -28.72 3.06
C ILE A 283 0.52 -28.67 3.65
N SER A 284 1.56 -28.57 2.84
CA SER A 284 2.94 -28.46 3.30
C SER A 284 3.27 -27.11 3.87
N LEU A 285 2.81 -26.01 3.28
CA LEU A 285 2.96 -24.68 3.87
C LEU A 285 2.37 -24.61 5.29
N ARG A 286 1.22 -25.25 5.51
CA ARG A 286 0.54 -25.31 6.81
C ARG A 286 1.20 -26.29 7.77
N ASN A 287 1.48 -27.53 7.35
CA ASN A 287 2.08 -28.56 8.20
C ASN A 287 3.50 -28.19 8.67
N LEU A 288 4.25 -27.48 7.83
CA LEU A 288 5.58 -26.96 8.15
C LEU A 288 5.52 -25.63 8.92
N GLU A 289 4.33 -25.06 9.13
CA GLU A 289 4.10 -23.80 9.85
C GLU A 289 5.02 -22.67 9.34
N ILE A 290 5.20 -22.58 8.01
CA ILE A 290 6.18 -21.67 7.39
C ILE A 290 5.72 -20.22 7.58
N LEU A 291 4.49 -19.92 7.17
CA LEU A 291 3.94 -18.57 7.18
C LEU A 291 2.86 -18.36 8.26
N ARG A 292 2.21 -19.42 8.71
CA ARG A 292 1.11 -19.38 9.67
C ARG A 292 1.18 -20.59 10.61
N PRO A 293 0.72 -20.45 11.86
CA PRO A 293 0.57 -21.57 12.77
C PRO A 293 -0.53 -22.52 12.27
N LEU A 294 -0.46 -23.79 12.66
CA LEU A 294 -1.44 -24.81 12.25
C LEU A 294 -2.85 -24.56 12.81
N ARG A 295 -2.93 -23.90 13.98
CA ARG A 295 -4.18 -23.51 14.65
C ARG A 295 -4.38 -22.00 14.54
N GLU A 296 -5.52 -21.57 13.98
CA GLU A 296 -5.90 -20.16 13.96
C GLU A 296 -6.06 -19.62 15.37
N GLY A 297 -5.45 -18.46 15.65
CA GLY A 297 -5.44 -17.82 16.97
C GLY A 297 -4.43 -18.37 17.98
N ALA A 298 -3.63 -19.39 17.63
CA ALA A 298 -2.55 -19.86 18.48
C ALA A 298 -1.34 -18.91 18.43
N THR A 299 -0.74 -18.62 19.59
CA THR A 299 0.52 -17.86 19.74
C THR A 299 1.76 -18.68 19.39
N GLY A 300 1.64 -19.64 18.47
CA GLY A 300 2.74 -20.50 18.06
C GLY A 300 3.72 -19.76 17.15
N SER A 301 5.02 -19.98 17.35
CA SER A 301 6.08 -19.49 16.46
C SER A 301 6.01 -20.21 15.10
N THR A 302 6.08 -19.46 14.01
CA THR A 302 6.24 -19.94 12.63
C THR A 302 7.70 -19.82 12.19
N LEU A 303 8.07 -20.44 11.07
CA LEU A 303 9.39 -20.20 10.47
C LEU A 303 9.59 -18.71 10.18
N LEU A 304 8.59 -18.05 9.59
CA LEU A 304 8.62 -16.61 9.33
C LEU A 304 8.87 -15.82 10.62
N SER A 305 8.22 -16.13 11.74
CA SER A 305 8.41 -15.38 12.99
C SER A 305 9.81 -15.53 13.61
N VAL A 306 10.50 -16.64 13.33
CA VAL A 306 11.87 -16.88 13.81
C VAL A 306 12.87 -16.16 12.93
N MET A 307 12.60 -16.13 11.62
CA MET A 307 13.50 -15.54 10.63
C MET A 307 13.35 -14.04 10.51
N ASP A 308 12.13 -13.51 10.55
CA ASP A 308 11.84 -12.13 10.17
C ASP A 308 12.34 -11.12 11.20
N ARG A 309 13.58 -10.66 11.03
CA ARG A 309 14.17 -9.50 11.72
C ARG A 309 14.53 -8.40 10.72
N THR A 310 13.88 -8.40 9.55
CA THR A 310 14.08 -7.37 8.53
C THR A 310 13.65 -6.01 9.05
N ARG A 311 14.42 -4.99 8.70
CA ARG A 311 14.27 -3.62 9.21
C ARG A 311 13.26 -2.79 8.42
N THR A 312 13.04 -3.16 7.17
CA THR A 312 12.13 -2.45 6.27
C THR A 312 10.85 -3.27 6.01
N PRO A 313 9.69 -2.62 5.81
CA PRO A 313 8.46 -3.32 5.41
C PRO A 313 8.59 -4.07 4.08
N MET A 314 9.33 -3.50 3.13
CA MET A 314 9.60 -4.11 1.83
C MET A 314 10.50 -5.36 1.93
N GLY A 315 11.49 -5.36 2.84
CA GLY A 315 12.29 -6.54 3.17
C GLY A 315 11.44 -7.67 3.77
N ALA A 316 10.53 -7.34 4.69
CA ALA A 316 9.65 -8.33 5.31
C ALA A 316 8.75 -9.04 4.28
N ARG A 317 8.17 -8.26 3.36
CA ARG A 317 7.38 -8.79 2.24
C ARG A 317 8.23 -9.68 1.33
N LEU A 318 9.46 -9.28 1.04
CA LEU A 318 10.38 -10.07 0.22
C LEU A 318 10.78 -11.39 0.89
N LEU A 319 11.10 -11.39 2.19
CA LEU A 319 11.42 -12.60 2.95
C LEU A 319 10.26 -13.61 2.90
N LYS A 320 9.05 -13.13 3.14
CA LYS A 320 7.83 -13.95 3.03
C LYS A 320 7.68 -14.57 1.64
N ARG A 321 7.99 -13.83 0.58
CA ARG A 321 8.01 -14.37 -0.80
C ARG A 321 9.08 -15.43 -0.98
N TRP A 322 10.31 -15.22 -0.50
CA TRP A 322 11.38 -16.20 -0.62
C TRP A 322 11.04 -17.50 0.10
N LEU A 323 10.45 -17.43 1.30
CA LEU A 323 9.98 -18.61 2.05
C LEU A 323 8.90 -19.41 1.30
N ALA A 324 8.04 -18.73 0.54
CA ALA A 324 7.00 -19.38 -0.26
C ALA A 324 7.49 -19.84 -1.66
N ARG A 325 8.69 -19.40 -2.08
CA ARG A 325 9.31 -19.65 -3.39
C ARG A 325 10.82 -19.89 -3.28
N PRO A 326 11.26 -21.01 -2.67
CA PRO A 326 12.67 -21.39 -2.69
C PRO A 326 13.15 -21.60 -4.14
N LEU A 327 14.42 -21.28 -4.40
CA LEU A 327 14.99 -21.36 -5.75
C LEU A 327 15.35 -22.79 -6.12
N LEU A 328 15.27 -23.12 -7.41
CA LEU A 328 15.80 -24.38 -7.98
C LEU A 328 17.19 -24.25 -8.60
N ALA A 329 17.72 -23.03 -8.68
CA ALA A 329 18.98 -22.72 -9.35
C ALA A 329 20.12 -22.60 -8.31
N PRO A 330 21.02 -23.59 -8.17
CA PRO A 330 22.09 -23.56 -7.17
C PRO A 330 22.99 -22.33 -7.28
N GLU A 331 23.25 -21.84 -8.48
CA GLU A 331 24.07 -20.65 -8.73
C GLU A 331 23.43 -19.37 -8.17
N ARG A 332 22.10 -19.27 -8.23
CA ARG A 332 21.34 -18.15 -7.63
C ARG A 332 21.31 -18.26 -6.11
N VAL A 333 21.21 -19.48 -5.59
CA VAL A 333 21.32 -19.76 -4.14
C VAL A 333 22.71 -19.37 -3.64
N ALA A 334 23.77 -19.81 -4.33
CA ALA A 334 25.15 -19.50 -4.00
C ALA A 334 25.42 -17.99 -4.02
N ALA A 335 24.88 -17.25 -5.00
CA ALA A 335 25.01 -15.80 -5.06
C ALA A 335 24.42 -15.08 -3.83
N ARG A 336 23.31 -15.59 -3.26
CA ARG A 336 22.76 -15.08 -1.98
C ARG A 336 23.67 -15.46 -0.81
N GLN A 337 24.10 -16.71 -0.73
CA GLN A 337 24.98 -17.19 0.33
C GLN A 337 26.33 -16.47 0.38
N ASP A 338 26.90 -16.10 -0.78
CA ASP A 338 28.14 -15.33 -0.87
C ASP A 338 27.96 -13.91 -0.34
N ALA A 339 26.82 -13.28 -0.62
CA ALA A 339 26.48 -11.98 -0.05
C ALA A 339 26.32 -12.06 1.48
N VAL A 340 25.62 -13.08 1.99
CA VAL A 340 25.51 -13.36 3.43
C VAL A 340 26.89 -13.58 4.05
N ALA A 341 27.75 -14.36 3.41
CA ALA A 341 29.11 -14.63 3.90
C ALA A 341 29.98 -13.36 3.98
N ASP A 342 29.88 -12.45 3.00
CA ASP A 342 30.58 -11.16 3.02
C ASP A 342 30.10 -10.29 4.21
N LEU A 343 28.79 -10.20 4.42
CA LEU A 343 28.20 -9.47 5.55
C LEU A 343 28.60 -10.04 6.92
N ILE A 344 28.73 -11.36 7.03
CA ILE A 344 29.22 -12.01 8.27
C ILE A 344 30.71 -11.73 8.49
N ALA A 345 31.50 -11.67 7.41
CA ALA A 345 32.93 -11.43 7.47
C ALA A 345 33.28 -9.97 7.85
N ASP A 346 32.47 -9.00 7.45
CA ASP A 346 32.63 -7.59 7.81
C ASP A 346 31.45 -7.07 8.65
N ARG A 347 31.56 -7.27 9.96
CA ARG A 347 30.53 -6.87 10.93
C ARG A 347 30.33 -5.36 11.01
N ASP A 348 31.37 -4.57 10.76
CA ASP A 348 31.28 -3.11 10.81
C ASP A 348 30.42 -2.61 9.64
N PHE A 349 30.60 -3.17 8.45
CA PHE A 349 29.74 -2.90 7.31
C PHE A 349 28.31 -3.37 7.53
N ALA A 350 28.12 -4.59 8.04
CA ALA A 350 26.78 -5.09 8.36
C ALA A 350 26.06 -4.19 9.37
N GLY A 351 26.77 -3.68 10.39
CA GLY A 351 26.24 -2.71 11.36
C GLY A 351 25.86 -1.36 10.75
N ARG A 352 26.67 -0.81 9.84
CA ARG A 352 26.29 0.43 9.12
C ARG A 352 25.12 0.21 8.17
N LEU A 353 25.08 -0.92 7.45
CA LEU A 353 23.96 -1.28 6.58
C LEU A 353 22.67 -1.39 7.39
N ALA A 354 22.75 -2.04 8.55
CA ALA A 354 21.68 -2.13 9.53
C ALA A 354 21.11 -0.75 9.91
N GLU A 355 21.96 0.16 10.39
CA GLU A 355 21.56 1.51 10.81
C GLU A 355 20.97 2.36 9.66
N ARG A 356 21.43 2.14 8.42
CA ARG A 356 20.82 2.77 7.23
C ARG A 356 19.41 2.22 6.99
N LEU A 357 19.25 0.90 7.00
CA LEU A 357 17.97 0.24 6.77
C LEU A 357 16.91 0.59 7.83
N ASP A 358 17.31 0.73 9.11
CA ASP A 358 16.40 1.12 10.21
C ASP A 358 15.82 2.53 10.02
N ARG A 359 16.51 3.41 9.29
CA ARG A 359 16.06 4.76 8.97
C ARG A 359 15.21 4.83 7.69
N MET A 360 15.19 3.78 6.88
CA MET A 360 14.45 3.74 5.62
C MET A 360 12.98 3.37 5.85
N GLY A 361 12.07 4.15 5.25
CA GLY A 361 10.65 3.85 5.22
C GLY A 361 10.28 2.83 4.14
N ASP A 362 8.97 2.66 3.91
CA ASP A 362 8.45 1.84 2.81
C ASP A 362 8.56 2.57 1.46
N VAL A 363 9.78 2.64 0.92
CA VAL A 363 10.11 3.36 -0.32
C VAL A 363 9.21 2.94 -1.48
N ALA A 364 8.90 1.65 -1.60
CA ALA A 364 8.03 1.13 -2.65
C ALA A 364 6.62 1.75 -2.60
N ARG A 365 6.00 1.76 -1.41
CA ARG A 365 4.65 2.34 -1.25
C ARG A 365 4.65 3.87 -1.31
N LEU A 366 5.70 4.53 -0.80
CA LEU A 366 5.85 5.98 -0.92
C LEU A 366 5.94 6.40 -2.39
N ALA A 367 6.74 5.72 -3.20
CA ALA A 367 6.83 5.97 -4.64
C ALA A 367 5.48 5.80 -5.34
N MET A 368 4.71 4.76 -5.01
CA MET A 368 3.37 4.57 -5.59
C MET A 368 2.39 5.65 -5.16
N ARG A 369 2.49 6.18 -3.94
CA ARG A 369 1.65 7.32 -3.51
C ARG A 369 2.02 8.62 -4.21
N VAL A 370 3.30 8.83 -4.52
CA VAL A 370 3.76 9.95 -5.34
C VAL A 370 3.20 9.83 -6.76
N ALA A 371 3.38 8.66 -7.40
CA ALA A 371 2.87 8.39 -8.75
C ALA A 371 1.34 8.54 -8.84
N ALA A 372 0.60 8.12 -7.82
CA ALA A 372 -0.86 8.24 -7.77
C ALA A 372 -1.38 9.64 -7.38
N GLY A 373 -0.49 10.63 -7.17
CA GLY A 373 -0.91 11.98 -6.77
C GLY A 373 -1.52 12.07 -5.36
N ARG A 374 -1.16 11.14 -4.45
CA ARG A 374 -1.68 11.03 -3.07
C ARG A 374 -0.64 11.21 -1.97
N ALA A 375 0.61 11.48 -2.35
CA ALA A 375 1.65 11.82 -1.39
C ALA A 375 1.39 13.19 -0.74
N HIS A 376 1.66 13.28 0.57
CA HIS A 376 1.69 14.51 1.36
C HIS A 376 3.14 14.93 1.66
N GLY A 377 3.34 16.11 2.25
CA GLY A 377 4.69 16.62 2.54
C GLY A 377 5.55 15.64 3.33
N ARG A 378 4.99 14.97 4.35
CA ARG A 378 5.71 13.98 5.17
C ARG A 378 6.15 12.75 4.39
N ASP A 379 5.38 12.35 3.38
CA ASP A 379 5.73 11.22 2.53
C ASP A 379 6.93 11.55 1.64
N LEU A 380 6.99 12.80 1.14
CA LEU A 380 8.14 13.26 0.36
C LEU A 380 9.39 13.35 1.23
N VAL A 381 9.28 13.87 2.46
CA VAL A 381 10.40 13.91 3.40
C VAL A 381 10.92 12.50 3.70
N GLY A 382 10.04 11.55 4.05
CA GLY A 382 10.44 10.17 4.31
C GLY A 382 11.06 9.46 3.09
N LEU A 383 10.59 9.80 1.88
CA LEU A 383 11.19 9.33 0.63
C LEU A 383 12.60 9.89 0.45
N ALA A 384 12.80 11.20 0.67
CA ALA A 384 14.12 11.82 0.57
C ALA A 384 15.10 11.27 1.60
N GLU A 385 14.67 11.08 2.84
CA GLU A 385 15.48 10.46 3.90
C GLU A 385 15.93 9.05 3.53
N SER A 386 15.02 8.25 2.97
CA SER A 386 15.34 6.87 2.57
C SER A 386 16.28 6.80 1.36
N LEU A 387 16.21 7.77 0.44
CA LEU A 387 17.02 7.81 -0.77
C LEU A 387 18.39 8.50 -0.57
N ALA A 388 18.51 9.38 0.42
CA ALA A 388 19.72 10.18 0.65
C ALA A 388 20.98 9.34 0.92
N ASP A 389 20.81 8.17 1.54
CA ASP A 389 21.94 7.31 1.94
C ASP A 389 22.41 6.36 0.83
N LEU A 390 21.71 6.30 -0.31
CA LEU A 390 22.00 5.37 -1.40
C LEU A 390 23.36 5.60 -2.08
N PRO A 391 23.82 6.84 -2.36
CA PRO A 391 25.12 7.07 -2.97
C PRO A 391 26.29 6.51 -2.15
N GLU A 392 26.23 6.67 -0.83
CA GLU A 392 27.24 6.16 0.08
C GLU A 392 27.17 4.63 0.18
N LEU A 393 25.96 4.07 0.32
CA LEU A 393 25.74 2.63 0.31
C LEU A 393 26.30 1.97 -0.96
N LYS A 394 26.08 2.57 -2.14
CA LYS A 394 26.66 2.10 -3.40
C LYS A 394 28.18 2.10 -3.39
N THR A 395 28.80 3.10 -2.75
CA THR A 395 30.26 3.19 -2.64
C THR A 395 30.81 2.08 -1.75
N GLU A 396 30.17 1.82 -0.61
CA GLU A 396 30.54 0.70 0.27
C GLU A 396 30.34 -0.66 -0.41
N LEU A 397 29.24 -0.85 -1.16
CA LEU A 397 28.95 -2.08 -1.90
C LEU A 397 29.94 -2.34 -3.05
N ARG A 398 30.44 -1.30 -3.73
CA ARG A 398 31.43 -1.45 -4.81
C ARG A 398 32.75 -2.04 -4.34
N ALA A 399 33.10 -1.86 -3.07
CA ALA A 399 34.31 -2.42 -2.48
C ALA A 399 34.18 -3.92 -2.16
N ARG A 400 33.00 -4.51 -2.36
CA ARG A 400 32.68 -5.89 -2.00
C ARG A 400 32.83 -6.84 -3.18
N LYS A 401 32.99 -8.13 -2.88
CA LYS A 401 33.25 -9.18 -3.88
C LYS A 401 32.01 -9.85 -4.47
N PRO A 402 30.91 -10.08 -3.71
CA PRO A 402 29.76 -10.81 -4.24
C PRO A 402 29.16 -10.18 -5.49
N ALA A 403 29.02 -10.98 -6.56
CA ALA A 403 28.45 -10.52 -7.84
C ALA A 403 27.00 -10.02 -7.72
N LEU A 404 26.26 -10.49 -6.72
CA LEU A 404 24.92 -10.01 -6.41
C LEU A 404 24.92 -8.51 -6.06
N PHE A 405 25.93 -8.02 -5.34
CA PHE A 405 26.02 -6.59 -5.00
C PHE A 405 26.22 -5.72 -6.24
N SER A 406 26.96 -6.17 -7.25
CA SER A 406 27.11 -5.44 -8.51
C SER A 406 25.77 -5.19 -9.21
N ARG A 407 24.90 -6.21 -9.25
CA ARG A 407 23.53 -6.07 -9.80
C ARG A 407 22.69 -5.11 -8.97
N LEU A 408 22.74 -5.25 -7.63
CA LEU A 408 21.99 -4.38 -6.73
C LEU A 408 22.44 -2.91 -6.84
N ILE A 409 23.73 -2.64 -7.07
CA ILE A 409 24.24 -1.26 -7.28
C ILE A 409 23.60 -0.60 -8.51
N GLU A 410 23.34 -1.35 -9.58
CA GLU A 410 22.67 -0.84 -10.78
C GLU A 410 21.22 -0.46 -10.47
N ASP A 411 20.50 -1.35 -9.78
CA ASP A 411 19.09 -1.15 -9.40
C ASP A 411 18.90 -0.04 -8.35
N LEU A 412 19.86 0.12 -7.42
CA LEU A 412 19.84 1.19 -6.41
C LEU A 412 19.86 2.59 -7.01
N GLY A 413 20.32 2.78 -8.26
CA GLY A 413 20.22 4.06 -8.95
C GLY A 413 20.96 5.22 -8.28
N ASP A 414 20.76 6.44 -8.78
CA ASP A 414 21.20 7.69 -8.15
C ASP A 414 20.01 8.64 -8.18
N PHE A 415 19.65 9.12 -7.00
CA PHE A 415 18.47 9.95 -6.76
C PHE A 415 18.82 11.27 -6.06
N THR A 416 20.08 11.70 -6.16
CA THR A 416 20.55 12.94 -5.55
C THR A 416 19.69 14.14 -6.00
N ALA A 417 19.35 14.20 -7.30
CA ALA A 417 18.50 15.27 -7.83
C ALA A 417 17.08 15.27 -7.25
N GLU A 418 16.48 14.10 -7.06
CA GLU A 418 15.15 13.94 -6.46
C GLU A 418 15.17 14.30 -4.97
N VAL A 419 16.21 13.88 -4.24
CA VAL A 419 16.44 14.23 -2.83
C VAL A 419 16.63 15.73 -2.68
N ASP A 420 17.45 16.36 -3.52
CA ASP A 420 17.70 17.80 -3.51
C ASP A 420 16.43 18.57 -3.85
N THR A 421 15.66 18.12 -4.85
CA THR A 421 14.35 18.71 -5.19
C THR A 421 13.41 18.74 -3.98
N ILE A 422 13.32 17.63 -3.24
CA ILE A 422 12.47 17.55 -2.03
C ILE A 422 13.03 18.46 -0.93
N ARG A 423 14.34 18.43 -0.69
CA ARG A 423 14.98 19.25 0.33
C ARG A 423 14.87 20.74 0.01
N GLU A 424 14.97 21.17 -1.24
CA GLU A 424 14.82 22.58 -1.59
C GLU A 424 13.36 23.05 -1.47
N ALA A 425 12.41 22.18 -1.85
CA ALA A 425 11.01 22.55 -1.94
C ALA A 425 10.21 22.38 -0.66
N ILE A 426 10.45 21.33 0.13
CA ILE A 426 9.58 20.90 1.23
C ILE A 426 10.18 21.30 2.59
N ALA A 427 9.33 21.78 3.49
CA ALA A 427 9.71 22.05 4.87
C ALA A 427 10.21 20.77 5.57
N GLU A 428 11.11 20.89 6.56
CA GLU A 428 11.64 19.72 7.29
C GLU A 428 10.55 19.00 8.08
N GLU A 429 9.66 19.74 8.72
CA GLU A 429 8.50 19.20 9.45
C GLU A 429 7.19 19.69 8.82
N PRO A 430 6.78 19.13 7.67
CA PRO A 430 5.57 19.58 7.01
C PRO A 430 4.32 19.13 7.79
N PRO A 431 3.25 19.94 7.77
CA PRO A 431 1.98 19.56 8.38
C PRO A 431 1.37 18.34 7.67
N VAL A 432 0.46 17.64 8.36
CA VAL A 432 -0.25 16.49 7.79
C VAL A 432 -1.16 16.92 6.63
N SER A 433 -1.80 18.07 6.77
CA SER A 433 -2.70 18.63 5.77
C SER A 433 -1.94 19.55 4.82
N ILE A 434 -2.01 19.24 3.53
CA ILE A 434 -1.45 20.10 2.47
C ILE A 434 -2.27 21.38 2.25
N LYS A 435 -3.54 21.41 2.70
CA LYS A 435 -4.46 22.53 2.46
C LYS A 435 -4.34 23.65 3.49
N ASP A 436 -3.74 23.36 4.64
CA ASP A 436 -3.61 24.35 5.72
C ASP A 436 -2.37 25.26 5.56
N GLY A 437 -1.53 24.98 4.56
CA GLY A 437 -0.29 25.70 4.26
C GLY A 437 0.86 25.34 5.20
N GLY A 438 2.08 25.76 4.86
CA GLY A 438 3.32 25.45 5.59
C GLY A 438 4.02 24.16 5.17
N VAL A 439 3.69 23.63 3.99
CA VAL A 439 4.35 22.47 3.37
C VAL A 439 5.61 22.91 2.63
N MET A 440 5.56 24.04 1.93
CA MET A 440 6.67 24.52 1.11
C MET A 440 7.68 25.28 1.96
N ARG A 441 8.96 25.00 1.74
CA ARG A 441 10.10 25.63 2.41
C ARG A 441 10.18 27.12 2.08
N ALA A 442 10.59 27.93 3.06
CA ALA A 442 10.87 29.35 2.83
C ALA A 442 12.08 29.49 1.90
N GLY A 443 12.03 30.43 0.96
CA GLY A 443 13.06 30.66 -0.05
C GLY A 443 12.86 29.87 -1.35
N TYR A 444 11.90 28.95 -1.41
CA TYR A 444 11.62 28.18 -2.64
C TYR A 444 10.92 29.02 -3.72
N SER A 445 10.01 29.92 -3.31
CA SER A 445 9.29 30.82 -4.22
C SER A 445 9.21 32.22 -3.62
N GLU A 446 9.80 33.18 -4.32
CA GLU A 446 9.79 34.60 -3.92
C GLU A 446 8.35 35.14 -3.80
N GLU A 447 7.46 34.72 -4.69
CA GLU A 447 6.05 35.12 -4.67
C GLU A 447 5.33 34.57 -3.44
N LEU A 448 5.54 33.28 -3.11
CA LEU A 448 4.96 32.68 -1.92
C LEU A 448 5.48 33.34 -0.65
N ASP A 449 6.77 33.64 -0.58
CA ASP A 449 7.38 34.31 0.56
C ASP A 449 6.86 35.75 0.72
N HIS A 450 6.67 36.48 -0.39
CA HIS A 450 6.05 37.80 -0.38
C HIS A 450 4.61 37.74 0.16
N LEU A 451 3.80 36.78 -0.31
CA LEU A 451 2.43 36.59 0.19
C LEU A 451 2.40 36.23 1.68
N ARG A 452 3.28 35.32 2.13
CA ARG A 452 3.44 34.95 3.55
C ARG A 452 3.86 36.15 4.40
N ALA A 453 4.76 36.99 3.89
CA ALA A 453 5.18 38.22 4.56
C ALA A 453 4.02 39.23 4.69
N LEU A 454 3.18 39.35 3.66
CA LEU A 454 1.98 40.20 3.70
C LEU A 454 1.01 39.72 4.80
N THR A 455 0.73 38.42 4.87
CA THR A 455 -0.13 37.84 5.92
C THR A 455 0.46 38.05 7.32
N LYS A 456 1.77 37.91 7.49
CA LYS A 456 2.47 38.13 8.77
C LYS A 456 2.41 39.60 9.19
N SER A 457 2.70 40.53 8.28
CA SER A 457 2.61 41.97 8.54
C SER A 457 1.18 42.41 8.88
N GLY A 458 0.19 41.79 8.24
CA GLY A 458 -1.23 42.00 8.57
C GLY A 458 -1.58 41.57 9.99
N LYS A 459 -1.09 40.41 10.45
CA LYS A 459 -1.30 39.96 11.84
C LYS A 459 -0.64 40.88 12.87
N ASN A 460 0.56 41.39 12.56
CA ASN A 460 1.24 42.38 13.42
C ASN A 460 0.43 43.68 13.48
N TRP A 461 -0.07 44.15 12.35
CA TRP A 461 -0.93 45.33 12.28
C TRP A 461 -2.21 45.16 13.10
N ILE A 462 -2.82 43.97 13.11
CA ILE A 462 -3.99 43.68 13.97
C ILE A 462 -3.63 43.80 15.46
N ALA A 463 -2.46 43.32 15.86
CA ALA A 463 -1.98 43.45 17.24
C ALA A 463 -1.75 44.93 17.62
N GLU A 464 -1.18 45.72 16.71
CA GLU A 464 -0.97 47.16 16.86
C GLU A 464 -2.31 47.91 16.94
N LEU A 465 -3.26 47.61 16.06
CA LEU A 465 -4.61 48.19 16.09
C LEU A 465 -5.32 47.86 17.41
N GLN A 466 -5.20 46.62 17.90
CA GLN A 466 -5.79 46.24 19.19
C GLN A 466 -5.22 47.09 20.33
N ALA A 467 -3.89 47.33 20.34
CA ALA A 467 -3.26 48.16 21.35
C ALA A 467 -3.72 49.63 21.25
N ALA A 468 -3.74 50.18 20.03
CA ALA A 468 -4.19 51.53 19.76
C ALA A 468 -5.66 51.76 20.16
N GLU A 469 -6.55 50.80 19.84
CA GLU A 469 -7.97 50.90 20.19
C GLU A 469 -8.21 50.74 21.69
N ARG A 470 -7.41 49.93 22.40
CA ARG A 470 -7.45 49.86 23.88
C ARG A 470 -7.08 51.19 24.52
N GLU A 471 -6.05 51.85 24.02
CA GLU A 471 -5.61 53.15 24.51
C GLU A 471 -6.61 54.26 24.17
N ARG A 472 -7.13 54.28 22.93
CA ARG A 472 -8.11 55.27 22.45
C ARG A 472 -9.43 55.21 23.21
N THR A 473 -9.93 54.01 23.50
CA THR A 473 -11.26 53.82 24.12
C THR A 473 -11.21 53.70 25.65
N GLY A 474 -10.03 53.47 26.23
CA GLY A 474 -9.87 53.13 27.65
C GLY A 474 -10.36 51.73 28.02
N ILE A 475 -10.75 50.90 27.05
CA ILE A 475 -11.30 49.56 27.25
C ILE A 475 -10.15 48.54 27.31
N SER A 476 -9.56 48.33 28.48
CA SER A 476 -8.37 47.46 28.66
C SER A 476 -8.59 46.00 28.23
N ASN A 477 -9.83 45.51 28.25
CA ASN A 477 -10.20 44.14 27.90
C ASN A 477 -10.66 43.96 26.44
N LEU A 478 -10.60 45.00 25.60
CA LEU A 478 -10.94 44.91 24.18
C LEU A 478 -10.07 43.87 23.49
N LYS A 479 -10.67 42.98 22.70
CA LYS A 479 -9.92 41.97 21.92
C LYS A 479 -10.35 41.99 20.48
N ILE A 480 -9.39 41.88 19.57
CA ILE A 480 -9.70 41.59 18.17
C ILE A 480 -9.74 40.07 18.01
N GLY A 481 -10.91 39.54 17.68
CA GLY A 481 -11.14 38.13 17.41
C GLY A 481 -11.39 37.88 15.92
N TYR A 482 -11.40 36.61 15.52
CA TYR A 482 -11.76 36.18 14.16
C TYR A 482 -12.89 35.15 14.21
N ASN A 483 -13.81 35.20 13.25
CA ASN A 483 -14.87 34.22 13.05
C ASN A 483 -15.01 33.93 11.54
N ARG A 484 -15.19 32.66 11.18
CA ARG A 484 -15.35 32.23 9.79
C ARG A 484 -16.53 32.87 9.05
N VAL A 485 -17.58 33.34 9.75
CA VAL A 485 -18.84 33.81 9.13
C VAL A 485 -18.79 35.30 8.74
N PHE A 486 -18.19 36.15 9.57
CA PHE A 486 -18.19 37.60 9.35
C PHE A 486 -16.84 38.25 9.65
N GLY A 487 -15.78 37.45 9.80
CA GLY A 487 -14.43 37.96 9.74
C GLY A 487 -13.79 38.37 11.06
N TYR A 488 -12.82 39.27 10.98
CA TYR A 488 -12.23 39.95 12.14
C TYR A 488 -13.22 40.90 12.79
N TYR A 489 -13.24 40.96 14.12
CA TYR A 489 -14.13 41.84 14.89
C TYR A 489 -13.46 42.32 16.16
N LEU A 490 -13.90 43.49 16.65
CA LEU A 490 -13.56 43.98 17.98
C LEU A 490 -14.64 43.51 18.97
N GLU A 491 -14.23 42.75 19.99
CA GLU A 491 -15.11 42.28 21.05
C GLU A 491 -14.98 43.19 22.28
N VAL A 492 -16.12 43.73 22.71
CA VAL A 492 -16.23 44.62 23.86
C VAL A 492 -17.25 44.05 24.84
N THR A 493 -16.89 43.97 26.13
CA THR A 493 -17.80 43.49 27.18
C THR A 493 -18.97 44.45 27.38
N LYS A 494 -20.17 43.95 27.69
CA LYS A 494 -21.38 44.79 27.87
C LYS A 494 -21.22 45.94 28.86
N GLY A 495 -20.41 45.77 29.92
CA GLY A 495 -20.11 46.83 30.89
C GLY A 495 -19.41 48.05 30.30
N ASN A 496 -18.69 47.88 29.18
CA ASN A 496 -17.93 48.93 28.51
C ASN A 496 -18.66 49.49 27.28
N LYS A 497 -19.95 49.15 27.09
CA LYS A 497 -20.74 49.56 25.91
C LYS A 497 -20.86 51.08 25.77
N ALA A 498 -20.93 51.81 26.88
CA ALA A 498 -21.01 53.27 26.86
C ALA A 498 -19.73 53.95 26.34
N LEU A 499 -18.60 53.23 26.34
CA LEU A 499 -17.30 53.70 25.86
C LEU A 499 -17.05 53.35 24.39
N VAL A 500 -17.99 52.66 23.74
CA VAL A 500 -17.85 52.25 22.34
C VAL A 500 -18.03 53.48 21.43
N PRO A 501 -17.03 53.79 20.57
CA PRO A 501 -17.10 54.92 19.65
C PRO A 501 -18.20 54.80 18.59
N ALA A 502 -18.61 55.91 18.00
CA ALA A 502 -19.67 55.94 16.98
C ALA A 502 -19.23 55.35 15.62
N ASP A 503 -17.92 55.28 15.35
CA ASP A 503 -17.32 54.70 14.14
C ASP A 503 -17.35 53.15 14.11
N TYR A 504 -17.81 52.51 15.20
CA TYR A 504 -17.92 51.07 15.30
C TYR A 504 -19.25 50.56 14.74
N GLU A 505 -19.20 49.77 13.68
CA GLU A 505 -20.37 49.09 13.13
C GLU A 505 -20.64 47.78 13.89
N ARG A 506 -21.79 47.69 14.58
CA ARG A 506 -22.16 46.49 15.33
C ARG A 506 -22.49 45.31 14.40
N ARG A 507 -21.89 44.15 14.65
CA ARG A 507 -22.08 42.91 13.88
C ARG A 507 -22.88 41.84 14.63
N GLN A 508 -22.59 41.62 15.91
CA GLN A 508 -23.23 40.54 16.69
C GLN A 508 -23.35 40.94 18.16
N THR A 509 -24.45 40.54 18.82
CA THR A 509 -24.62 40.67 20.28
C THR A 509 -24.53 39.29 20.91
N LEU A 510 -23.65 39.12 21.90
CA LEU A 510 -23.49 37.91 22.71
C LEU A 510 -24.07 38.12 24.11
N VAL A 511 -24.12 37.04 24.90
CA VAL A 511 -24.64 37.08 26.28
C VAL A 511 -23.86 38.10 27.12
N ASN A 512 -22.52 38.14 27.01
CA ASN A 512 -21.63 38.98 27.84
C ASN A 512 -20.83 40.05 27.07
N ALA A 513 -20.91 40.08 25.74
CA ALA A 513 -20.13 40.98 24.89
C ALA A 513 -20.90 41.44 23.65
N GLU A 514 -20.46 42.52 23.02
CA GLU A 514 -20.88 42.96 21.69
C GLU A 514 -19.67 42.95 20.75
N ARG A 515 -19.89 42.57 19.49
CA ARG A 515 -18.86 42.51 18.44
C ARG A 515 -19.09 43.60 17.41
N TYR A 516 -18.03 44.31 17.07
CA TYR A 516 -18.04 45.45 16.15
C TYR A 516 -16.99 45.29 15.05
N VAL A 517 -17.14 46.06 13.97
CA VAL A 517 -16.18 46.20 12.86
C VAL A 517 -15.97 47.68 12.59
N THR A 518 -14.73 48.07 12.32
CA THR A 518 -14.38 49.42 11.83
C THR A 518 -14.06 49.37 10.33
N PRO A 519 -14.24 50.46 9.56
CA PRO A 519 -13.84 50.52 8.15
C PRO A 519 -12.37 50.12 7.92
N GLN A 520 -11.46 50.60 8.77
CA GLN A 520 -10.03 50.30 8.68
C GLN A 520 -9.73 48.80 8.88
N LEU A 521 -10.34 48.17 9.89
CA LEU A 521 -10.22 46.73 10.12
C LEU A 521 -10.75 45.91 8.93
N LYS A 522 -11.84 46.36 8.30
CA LYS A 522 -12.48 45.66 7.18
C LYS A 522 -11.66 45.72 5.89
N GLU A 523 -11.05 46.87 5.60
CA GLU A 523 -10.15 47.03 4.45
C GLU A 523 -8.93 46.13 4.59
N ARG A 524 -8.26 46.18 5.75
CA ARG A 524 -7.09 45.36 6.02
C ARG A 524 -7.42 43.86 6.08
N GLU A 525 -8.59 43.52 6.61
CA GLU A 525 -9.09 42.14 6.59
C GLU A 525 -9.16 41.58 5.17
N SER A 526 -9.73 42.32 4.22
CA SER A 526 -9.86 41.87 2.84
C SER A 526 -8.50 41.61 2.20
N GLU A 527 -7.51 42.43 2.50
CA GLU A 527 -6.14 42.27 2.02
C GLU A 527 -5.46 41.05 2.65
N ILE A 528 -5.59 40.86 3.98
CA ILE A 528 -5.00 39.73 4.71
C ILE A 528 -5.59 38.41 4.25
N LEU A 529 -6.93 38.29 4.21
CA LEU A 529 -7.62 37.07 3.82
C LEU A 529 -7.37 36.74 2.34
N GLY A 530 -7.35 37.76 1.47
CA GLY A 530 -7.04 37.60 0.06
C GLY A 530 -5.60 37.10 -0.16
N ALA A 531 -4.63 37.64 0.58
CA ALA A 531 -3.25 37.17 0.51
C ALA A 531 -3.07 35.77 1.11
N GLU A 532 -3.76 35.45 2.21
CA GLU A 532 -3.72 34.11 2.82
C GLU A 532 -4.32 33.04 1.90
N GLU A 533 -5.45 33.32 1.23
CA GLU A 533 -6.06 32.41 0.25
C GLU A 533 -5.14 32.22 -0.97
N LYS A 534 -4.57 33.30 -1.51
CA LYS A 534 -3.58 33.24 -2.60
C LYS A 534 -2.34 32.45 -2.22
N ALA A 535 -1.81 32.66 -1.01
CA ALA A 535 -0.65 31.93 -0.51
C ALA A 535 -0.94 30.42 -0.44
N LYS A 536 -2.10 30.03 0.10
CA LYS A 536 -2.50 28.62 0.21
C LYS A 536 -2.68 27.95 -1.15
N ASN A 537 -3.29 28.64 -2.11
CA ASN A 537 -3.48 28.12 -3.46
C ASN A 537 -2.13 27.97 -4.19
N LEU A 538 -1.30 29.02 -4.18
CA LEU A 538 0.03 28.96 -4.78
C LEU A 538 0.91 27.87 -4.13
N GLU A 539 0.84 27.74 -2.81
CA GLU A 539 1.56 26.70 -2.09
C GLU A 539 1.12 25.29 -2.49
N TYR A 540 -0.19 25.08 -2.67
CA TYR A 540 -0.73 23.82 -3.17
C TYR A 540 -0.26 23.53 -4.61
N ASP A 541 -0.30 24.53 -5.49
CA ASP A 541 0.11 24.39 -6.88
C ASP A 541 1.60 24.04 -7.00
N LEU A 542 2.47 24.74 -6.26
CA LEU A 542 3.90 24.43 -6.19
C LEU A 542 4.17 23.03 -5.64
N PHE A 543 3.42 22.59 -4.63
CA PHE A 543 3.54 21.23 -4.11
C PHE A 543 3.14 20.17 -5.15
N VAL A 544 2.07 20.42 -5.91
CA VAL A 544 1.63 19.53 -7.00
C VAL A 544 2.70 19.44 -8.07
N GLU A 545 3.30 20.56 -8.48
CA GLU A 545 4.40 20.61 -9.44
C GLU A 545 5.60 19.75 -8.99
N VAL A 546 6.03 19.88 -7.73
CA VAL A 546 7.11 19.06 -7.16
C VAL A 546 6.77 17.58 -7.23
N ARG A 547 5.54 17.20 -6.90
CA ARG A 547 5.09 15.81 -6.94
C ARG A 547 5.05 15.25 -8.36
N GLU A 548 4.58 16.02 -9.33
CA GLU A 548 4.58 15.65 -10.75
C GLU A 548 6.00 15.45 -11.28
N ARG A 549 6.93 16.32 -10.90
CA ARG A 549 8.35 16.16 -11.22
C ARG A 549 8.95 14.87 -10.64
N LEU A 550 8.62 14.54 -9.40
CA LEU A 550 9.08 13.31 -8.74
C LEU A 550 8.44 12.04 -9.33
N ALA A 551 7.19 12.13 -9.81
CA ALA A 551 6.46 11.00 -10.39
C ALA A 551 7.22 10.37 -11.57
N ILE A 552 7.94 11.17 -12.36
CA ILE A 552 8.77 10.70 -13.50
C ILE A 552 9.83 9.67 -13.07
N SER A 553 10.37 9.79 -11.85
CA SER A 553 11.41 8.90 -11.33
C SER A 553 10.85 7.73 -10.51
N CYS A 554 9.53 7.64 -10.29
CA CYS A 554 8.93 6.61 -9.42
C CYS A 554 9.28 5.19 -9.86
N ALA A 555 9.25 4.87 -11.16
CA ALA A 555 9.65 3.54 -11.64
C ALA A 555 11.11 3.17 -11.28
N ARG A 556 12.04 4.13 -11.36
CA ARG A 556 13.44 3.92 -10.94
C ARG A 556 13.54 3.74 -9.42
N ILE A 557 12.80 4.55 -8.65
CA ILE A 557 12.74 4.48 -7.19
C ILE A 557 12.20 3.11 -6.73
N ARG A 558 11.18 2.55 -7.41
CA ARG A 558 10.64 1.22 -7.11
C ARG A 558 11.67 0.11 -7.35
N ARG A 559 12.47 0.19 -8.41
CA ARG A 559 13.59 -0.74 -8.62
C ARG A 559 14.60 -0.66 -7.48
N ALA A 560 14.94 0.55 -7.04
CA ALA A 560 15.81 0.74 -5.89
C ALA A 560 15.20 0.15 -4.61
N ALA A 561 13.90 0.32 -4.38
CA ALA A 561 13.19 -0.32 -3.25
C ALA A 561 13.33 -1.85 -3.27
N GLY A 562 13.25 -2.49 -4.44
CA GLY A 562 13.50 -3.93 -4.59
C GLY A 562 14.94 -4.34 -4.24
N ALA A 563 15.92 -3.51 -4.61
CA ALA A 563 17.31 -3.75 -4.24
C ALA A 563 17.56 -3.55 -2.74
N ILE A 564 16.97 -2.53 -2.12
CA ILE A 564 17.03 -2.29 -0.67
C ILE A 564 16.38 -3.46 0.08
N ALA A 565 15.20 -3.92 -0.36
CA ALA A 565 14.53 -5.09 0.22
C ALA A 565 15.43 -6.34 0.16
N THR A 566 16.15 -6.54 -0.95
CA THR A 566 17.08 -7.67 -1.10
C THR A 566 18.25 -7.55 -0.12
N LEU A 567 18.85 -6.36 0.02
CA LEU A 567 19.92 -6.12 1.00
C LEU A 567 19.45 -6.35 2.43
N ASP A 568 18.23 -5.93 2.77
CA ASP A 568 17.63 -6.12 4.09
C ASP A 568 17.46 -7.60 4.44
N VAL A 569 16.93 -8.42 3.53
CA VAL A 569 16.81 -9.87 3.75
C VAL A 569 18.17 -10.57 3.85
N LEU A 570 19.17 -10.13 3.08
CA LEU A 570 20.53 -10.69 3.18
C LEU A 570 21.21 -10.30 4.51
N ALA A 571 21.00 -9.08 4.98
CA ALA A 571 21.48 -8.61 6.28
C ALA A 571 20.78 -9.34 7.43
N ASP A 572 19.48 -9.60 7.31
CA ASP A 572 18.69 -10.43 8.22
C ASP A 572 19.25 -11.86 8.30
N PHE A 573 19.50 -12.50 7.16
CA PHE A 573 20.13 -13.84 7.13
C PHE A 573 21.51 -13.86 7.77
N ALA A 574 22.33 -12.82 7.57
CA ALA A 574 23.65 -12.71 8.18
C ALA A 574 23.57 -12.55 9.71
N ASP A 575 22.69 -11.68 10.20
CA ASP A 575 22.46 -11.48 11.63
C ASP A 575 21.96 -12.77 12.30
N LEU A 576 20.98 -13.43 11.68
CA LEU A 576 20.42 -14.69 12.17
C LEU A 576 21.48 -15.81 12.21
N ALA A 577 22.28 -15.92 11.15
CA ALA A 577 23.32 -16.94 11.08
C ALA A 577 24.38 -16.79 12.17
N VAL A 578 24.79 -15.56 12.50
CA VAL A 578 25.75 -15.28 13.57
C VAL A 578 25.13 -15.54 14.95
N ARG A 579 23.90 -15.08 15.18
CA ARG A 579 23.26 -15.18 16.50
C ARG A 579 22.90 -16.60 16.88
N GLU A 580 22.38 -17.36 15.94
CA GLU A 580 21.87 -18.71 16.18
C GLU A 580 22.92 -19.81 15.85
N ALA A 581 24.15 -19.38 15.51
CA ALA A 581 25.24 -20.26 15.08
C ALA A 581 24.79 -21.23 13.97
N TRP A 582 24.18 -20.68 12.91
CA TRP A 582 23.86 -21.44 11.72
C TRP A 582 25.10 -21.57 10.84
N VAL A 583 25.10 -22.55 9.95
CA VAL A 583 26.23 -22.85 9.07
C VAL A 583 25.83 -22.71 7.61
N ARG A 584 26.79 -22.32 6.77
CA ARG A 584 26.58 -22.22 5.32
C ARG A 584 26.39 -23.63 4.73
N PRO A 585 25.22 -23.97 4.15
CA PRO A 585 25.05 -25.24 3.47
C PRO A 585 25.68 -25.20 2.07
N THR A 586 26.16 -26.34 1.59
CA THR A 586 26.47 -26.53 0.17
C THR A 586 25.19 -26.94 -0.55
N VAL A 587 24.77 -26.14 -1.53
CA VAL A 587 23.61 -26.45 -2.39
C VAL A 587 24.11 -26.80 -3.78
N ASN A 588 23.64 -27.90 -4.36
CA ASN A 588 24.13 -28.42 -5.64
C ASN A 588 23.02 -29.17 -6.43
N ASP A 589 23.34 -29.60 -7.65
CA ASP A 589 22.41 -30.37 -8.53
C ASP A 589 22.44 -31.89 -8.28
N THR A 590 23.05 -32.35 -7.18
CA THR A 590 23.09 -33.78 -6.87
C THR A 590 21.79 -34.22 -6.19
N ASP A 591 21.62 -35.53 -6.05
CA ASP A 591 20.50 -36.15 -5.33
C ASP A 591 20.79 -36.38 -3.83
N ARG A 592 21.87 -35.78 -3.30
CA ARG A 592 22.37 -36.03 -1.95
C ARG A 592 21.77 -35.07 -0.95
N LEU A 593 21.27 -35.62 0.16
CA LEU A 593 20.84 -34.84 1.31
C LEU A 593 21.56 -35.36 2.55
N ARG A 594 22.62 -34.64 2.93
CA ARG A 594 23.46 -34.95 4.09
C ARG A 594 23.46 -33.77 5.04
N ILE A 595 22.90 -33.97 6.22
CA ILE A 595 22.85 -32.97 7.27
C ILE A 595 23.43 -33.61 8.51
N ARG A 596 24.47 -32.99 9.08
CA ARG A 596 25.06 -33.41 10.34
C ARG A 596 24.65 -32.44 11.43
N GLY A 597 24.21 -32.97 12.57
CA GLY A 597 23.81 -32.18 13.72
C GLY A 597 22.67 -31.18 13.41
N GLY A 598 21.73 -31.55 12.54
CA GLY A 598 20.64 -30.68 12.15
C GLY A 598 19.68 -30.40 13.31
N ARG A 599 19.15 -29.18 13.37
CA ARG A 599 18.25 -28.72 14.42
C ARG A 599 16.99 -28.09 13.82
N HIS A 600 15.86 -28.20 14.50
CA HIS A 600 14.61 -27.64 14.00
C HIS A 600 14.55 -26.14 14.32
N PRO A 601 14.56 -25.22 13.34
CA PRO A 601 14.72 -23.78 13.59
C PRO A 601 13.65 -23.20 14.52
N VAL A 602 12.40 -23.63 14.35
CA VAL A 602 11.28 -23.13 15.16
C VAL A 602 11.23 -23.72 16.56
N VAL A 603 11.41 -25.04 16.69
CA VAL A 603 11.34 -25.71 18.00
C VAL A 603 12.55 -25.34 18.85
N GLU A 604 13.75 -25.23 18.27
CA GLU A 604 14.96 -24.79 18.96
C GLU A 604 14.79 -23.37 19.53
N ALA A 605 14.25 -22.43 18.76
CA ALA A 605 14.00 -21.06 19.22
C ALA A 605 13.02 -20.96 20.41
N GLY A 606 12.13 -21.94 20.56
CA GLY A 606 11.18 -22.01 21.68
C GLY A 606 11.73 -22.71 22.93
N LEU A 607 12.92 -23.29 22.86
CA LEU A 607 13.57 -24.02 23.95
C LEU A 607 14.73 -23.21 24.55
N PRO A 608 15.09 -23.45 25.83
CA PRO A 608 16.34 -22.95 26.38
C PRO A 608 17.56 -23.39 25.57
N ALA A 609 18.61 -22.57 25.59
CA ALA A 609 19.84 -22.84 24.86
C ALA A 609 20.41 -24.23 25.20
N HIS A 610 20.81 -24.98 24.18
CA HIS A 610 21.37 -26.33 24.26
C HIS A 610 20.42 -27.45 24.70
N GLU A 611 19.10 -27.22 24.83
CA GLU A 611 18.14 -28.29 25.13
C GLU A 611 17.66 -29.07 23.91
N PHE A 612 17.76 -28.49 22.71
CA PHE A 612 17.40 -29.21 21.48
C PHE A 612 18.45 -30.28 21.14
N VAL A 613 18.03 -31.53 20.97
CA VAL A 613 18.92 -32.64 20.58
C VAL A 613 19.07 -32.67 19.06
N PRO A 614 20.27 -32.40 18.50
CA PRO A 614 20.50 -32.37 17.06
C PRO A 614 20.45 -33.78 16.45
N ASN A 615 20.07 -33.89 15.17
CA ASN A 615 19.94 -35.16 14.46
C ASN A 615 20.60 -35.12 13.08
N ASP A 616 21.22 -36.23 12.71
CA ASP A 616 21.80 -36.44 11.39
C ASP A 616 20.76 -36.93 10.38
N VAL A 617 20.95 -36.57 9.11
CA VAL A 617 20.16 -37.02 7.97
C VAL A 617 21.12 -37.47 6.88
N HIS A 618 20.85 -38.64 6.28
CA HIS A 618 21.59 -39.12 5.12
C HIS A 618 20.65 -39.81 4.15
N LEU A 619 20.40 -39.14 3.03
CA LEU A 619 19.63 -39.64 1.90
C LEU A 619 20.41 -39.43 0.60
N ASP A 620 20.24 -40.34 -0.35
CA ASP A 620 20.77 -40.24 -1.70
C ASP A 620 19.86 -40.99 -2.69
N GLY A 621 19.97 -40.66 -3.98
CA GLY A 621 19.12 -41.24 -5.02
C GLY A 621 19.58 -42.61 -5.53
N ALA A 622 20.76 -43.11 -5.12
CA ALA A 622 21.27 -44.42 -5.56
C ALA A 622 21.12 -45.54 -4.52
N GLY A 623 21.04 -45.20 -3.23
CA GLY A 623 21.08 -46.13 -2.12
C GLY A 623 20.00 -45.84 -1.08
N ARG A 624 20.21 -44.82 -0.23
CA ARG A 624 19.31 -44.49 0.88
C ARG A 624 18.26 -43.48 0.45
N GLN A 625 17.23 -43.95 -0.26
CA GLN A 625 16.13 -43.09 -0.72
C GLN A 625 14.99 -42.93 0.31
N ILE A 626 14.78 -43.93 1.17
CA ILE A 626 13.64 -43.99 2.09
C ILE A 626 14.14 -44.27 3.51
N LEU A 627 13.71 -43.46 4.47
CA LEU A 627 13.93 -43.70 5.90
C LEU A 627 12.62 -44.15 6.56
N LEU A 628 12.63 -45.37 7.13
CA LEU A 628 11.52 -45.86 7.95
C LEU A 628 11.75 -45.46 9.42
N ILE A 629 11.09 -44.38 9.85
CA ILE A 629 11.27 -43.84 11.20
C ILE A 629 10.24 -44.42 12.15
N THR A 630 10.69 -45.17 13.16
CA THR A 630 9.85 -45.76 14.20
C THR A 630 10.25 -45.27 15.58
N GLY A 631 9.33 -45.34 16.54
CA GLY A 631 9.58 -44.88 17.92
C GLY A 631 8.28 -44.55 18.65
N PRO A 632 8.31 -44.39 19.98
CA PRO A 632 7.12 -44.10 20.77
C PRO A 632 6.50 -42.73 20.43
N ASN A 633 5.26 -42.49 20.86
CA ASN A 633 4.67 -41.17 20.77
C ASN A 633 5.51 -40.17 21.58
N MET A 634 5.56 -38.91 21.11
CA MET A 634 6.38 -37.84 21.69
C MET A 634 7.91 -38.04 21.58
N ALA A 635 8.39 -39.07 20.87
CA ALA A 635 9.82 -39.28 20.60
C ALA A 635 10.43 -38.31 19.55
N GLY A 636 9.74 -37.23 19.19
CA GLY A 636 10.25 -36.25 18.22
C GLY A 636 10.18 -36.64 16.74
N LYS A 637 9.55 -37.78 16.36
CA LYS A 637 9.46 -38.24 14.96
C LYS A 637 8.96 -37.16 13.98
N SER A 638 7.85 -36.50 14.30
CA SER A 638 7.29 -35.44 13.45
C SER A 638 8.16 -34.18 13.45
N THR A 639 8.85 -33.89 14.55
CA THR A 639 9.82 -32.79 14.63
C THR A 639 11.00 -33.05 13.70
N TYR A 640 11.55 -34.27 13.71
CA TYR A 640 12.63 -34.65 12.79
C TYR A 640 12.22 -34.51 11.32
N LEU A 641 11.03 -35.01 10.93
CA LEU A 641 10.57 -34.90 9.54
C LEU A 641 10.39 -33.44 9.10
N ARG A 642 9.77 -32.61 9.94
CA ARG A 642 9.59 -31.17 9.66
C ARG A 642 10.93 -30.45 9.62
N GLN A 643 11.86 -30.78 10.51
CA GLN A 643 13.21 -30.25 10.50
C GLN A 643 13.87 -30.47 9.15
N VAL A 644 13.90 -31.70 8.63
CA VAL A 644 14.56 -31.99 7.34
C VAL A 644 14.01 -31.11 6.23
N ALA A 645 12.68 -31.01 6.11
CA ALA A 645 12.03 -30.16 5.11
C ALA A 645 12.38 -28.68 5.28
N LEU A 646 12.37 -28.16 6.51
CA LEU A 646 12.71 -26.76 6.79
C LEU A 646 14.19 -26.45 6.48
N LEU A 647 15.12 -27.37 6.72
CA LEU A 647 16.53 -27.17 6.40
C LEU A 647 16.77 -27.11 4.88
N VAL A 648 16.07 -27.94 4.10
CA VAL A 648 16.07 -27.88 2.62
C VAL A 648 15.55 -26.52 2.15
N LEU A 649 14.43 -26.06 2.71
CA LEU A 649 13.84 -24.77 2.38
C LEU A 649 14.78 -23.59 2.68
N LEU A 650 15.35 -23.55 3.88
CA LEU A 650 16.32 -22.53 4.29
C LEU A 650 17.53 -22.48 3.36
N ALA A 651 18.05 -23.64 2.96
CA ALA A 651 19.17 -23.71 2.03
C ALA A 651 18.79 -23.16 0.65
N GLN A 652 17.63 -23.55 0.09
CA GLN A 652 17.19 -23.13 -1.25
C GLN A 652 16.70 -21.66 -1.33
N ILE A 653 16.43 -20.99 -0.22
CA ILE A 653 16.23 -19.52 -0.22
C ILE A 653 17.55 -18.75 -0.16
N GLY A 654 18.69 -19.44 0.03
CA GLY A 654 20.01 -18.83 0.19
C GLY A 654 20.36 -18.41 1.62
N SER A 655 19.58 -18.86 2.61
CA SER A 655 19.91 -18.68 4.02
C SER A 655 20.95 -19.73 4.47
N TRP A 656 21.51 -19.50 5.65
CA TRP A 656 22.29 -20.53 6.35
C TRP A 656 21.33 -21.45 7.12
N VAL A 657 21.82 -22.59 7.60
CA VAL A 657 20.96 -23.62 8.22
C VAL A 657 21.41 -23.98 9.63
N PRO A 658 20.49 -24.27 10.57
CA PRO A 658 20.85 -24.75 11.89
C PRO A 658 21.33 -26.21 11.83
N ALA A 659 22.62 -26.39 11.56
CA ALA A 659 23.32 -27.69 11.50
C ALA A 659 24.79 -27.53 11.92
N GLU A 660 25.54 -28.62 12.03
CA GLU A 660 27.01 -28.61 12.08
C GLU A 660 27.58 -28.53 10.66
N GLU A 661 27.04 -29.34 9.74
CA GLU A 661 27.41 -29.39 8.32
C GLU A 661 26.17 -29.76 7.49
N ALA A 662 26.07 -29.22 6.27
CA ALA A 662 24.96 -29.54 5.37
C ALA A 662 25.38 -29.53 3.89
N GLU A 663 25.09 -30.63 3.19
CA GLU A 663 25.15 -30.79 1.74
C GLU A 663 23.73 -31.15 1.26
N ILE A 664 23.13 -30.27 0.47
CA ILE A 664 21.72 -30.35 0.07
C ILE A 664 21.61 -30.22 -1.45
N GLY A 665 21.32 -31.34 -2.10
CA GLY A 665 20.83 -31.37 -3.47
C GLY A 665 19.54 -30.58 -3.62
N VAL A 666 19.38 -29.82 -4.71
CA VAL A 666 18.16 -29.05 -4.97
C VAL A 666 16.95 -29.99 -5.03
N VAL A 667 15.89 -29.59 -4.33
CA VAL A 667 14.61 -30.28 -4.30
C VAL A 667 13.59 -29.46 -5.09
N ASP A 668 12.87 -30.12 -5.99
CA ASP A 668 11.85 -29.53 -6.83
C ASP A 668 10.48 -29.44 -6.12
N ARG A 669 10.16 -30.40 -5.25
CA ARG A 669 8.89 -30.46 -4.52
C ARG A 669 9.06 -30.99 -3.10
N VAL A 670 8.30 -30.41 -2.17
CA VAL A 670 8.18 -30.94 -0.81
C VAL A 670 6.71 -31.26 -0.55
N PHE A 671 6.45 -32.52 -0.23
CA PHE A 671 5.15 -33.01 0.17
C PHE A 671 5.17 -33.39 1.64
N THR A 672 4.14 -32.98 2.37
CA THR A 672 3.94 -33.40 3.74
C THR A 672 2.53 -33.93 3.93
N ARG A 673 2.41 -34.98 4.72
CA ARG A 673 1.13 -35.50 5.17
C ARG A 673 1.24 -35.84 6.64
N VAL A 674 0.86 -34.90 7.48
CA VAL A 674 0.75 -35.12 8.92
C VAL A 674 -0.70 -35.52 9.20
N GLY A 675 -0.89 -36.74 9.70
CA GLY A 675 -2.20 -37.31 10.02
C GLY A 675 -2.79 -36.82 11.33
#